data_AF-A0A7Y2HD15-F1
#
_entry.id   AF-A0A7Y2HD15-F1
#
_cell.length_a   1.000
_cell.length_b   1.000
_cell.length_c   1.000
_cell.angle_alpha   90.00
_cell.angle_beta   90.00
_cell.angle_gamma   90.00
#
_symmetry.space_group_name_H-M   'P 1'
#
loop_
_entity.id
_entity.type
_entity.pdbx_description
1 polymer ?
#
loop_
_entity_poly.entity_id
_entity_poly.type
_entity_poly.pdbx_seq_one_letter_code
_entity_poly.pdbx_strand_id
1 'polypeptide(L)'
;MTETDKSNMNDTSEVANNKKELPVLDHSSSWTSEEYKVYRRYLQKFFLTGKKKRSPSQKMGMPVLFDHFLRNDSLSITYPLIWDYDTSKLRKFQAEVDEVLKDHFNSDQVELLMNHLSPIILNLQDKAYTEGKTYNYELLIQVTVDAIKEKESEFQDKETFNDQCQRVLQQLMGKSAVVIDLSDSTAFKILNLQLGRRKVRNQAFQLLLKKSLSEVNEILLLNGSEPESIKQSFGFADDLVSMDRIKDMTPSLEMSSLPEERLSRLRKYHEVLTEAKSKYSANSGIIFVSEKINKEYLLDDVITSADVTTCFDSPCSKANEFFKKEMDFFIDVICAIRIIELEVNQQYDEELHDSYFNGFSRSHLSDEDLIYFRPIIIVEEGGELMEQSKDLLALLSQDSLVKIFSITKTNDILNPKGDISDDTHLDIASLVIFRRDVNFFQSGLDTPFAFNDAIDDEIDTPFPTFWNLLLPSSESYGVKHNTLLVKAAIESRAFPRIKYEVNRGNHIGDRLDISKNAQIELDFPSYRLDVQSTNGADSHDFNLTPCDVFVMNGEAEDFVEVLPFNSKDDTLIPISEYLEGDPGSSKGKIPIVWLVDKDLSLKKAVVPVSVIQRIRGRLDFWSFIKDLDGGFSERVDQDMDEFKSKVVQEKESELISLREELEAKYDSMRSADLEQSLTRILYRLIDSDQDISQVLNSITNSAEPPKEMESHSPDLTTEAEEIPEIKQDKVVQAEAWIETDECTSCNDCIDALPAVFKYNDDKQAVVHNPTGGTYAKIVAAAEKCPAACIHPGLPNDKSEPNLDKLMKRAEKFN
;
A
#
# COMPACT_ATOMS: atom_id res chain seq x y z
N MET A 1 -55.43 -5.41 -2.72
CA MET A 1 -56.40 -6.42 -3.18
C MET A 1 -56.01 -6.83 -4.58
N THR A 2 -55.37 -7.98 -4.72
CA THR A 2 -55.61 -9.03 -5.71
C THR A 2 -54.61 -10.15 -5.40
N GLU A 3 -55.16 -11.25 -4.90
CA GLU A 3 -54.51 -12.52 -4.67
C GLU A 3 -54.11 -13.15 -6.00
N THR A 4 -52.82 -13.34 -6.24
CA THR A 4 -52.27 -14.41 -7.09
C THR A 4 -50.79 -14.48 -6.78
N ASP A 5 -50.41 -15.46 -5.96
CA ASP A 5 -49.17 -16.25 -6.06
C ASP A 5 -48.96 -17.05 -4.77
N LYS A 6 -49.81 -18.07 -4.61
CA LYS A 6 -49.57 -19.23 -3.75
C LYS A 6 -49.29 -20.42 -4.65
N SER A 7 -48.04 -20.57 -5.08
CA SER A 7 -47.50 -21.87 -5.49
C SER A 7 -45.98 -21.81 -5.53
N ASN A 8 -45.36 -22.75 -4.82
CA ASN A 8 -43.92 -23.06 -4.76
C ASN A 8 -43.12 -22.44 -3.60
N MET A 9 -43.65 -22.58 -2.38
CA MET A 9 -42.84 -22.85 -1.18
C MET A 9 -42.76 -24.37 -1.03
N ASN A 10 -41.71 -24.99 -1.55
CA ASN A 10 -41.17 -26.29 -1.14
C ASN A 10 -39.94 -26.57 -2.00
N ASP A 11 -38.81 -25.98 -1.61
CA ASP A 11 -37.47 -26.51 -1.86
C ASP A 11 -36.53 -25.79 -0.88
N THR A 12 -36.62 -26.17 0.40
CA THR A 12 -35.69 -25.77 1.46
C THR A 12 -35.26 -27.03 2.21
N SER A 13 -34.43 -27.85 1.56
CA SER A 13 -33.66 -28.88 2.24
C SER A 13 -32.51 -29.40 1.36
N GLU A 14 -31.48 -28.59 1.15
CA GLU A 14 -30.15 -29.13 0.85
C GLU A 14 -29.12 -28.47 1.77
N VAL A 15 -29.08 -29.02 2.99
CA VAL A 15 -27.97 -28.84 3.92
C VAL A 15 -26.80 -29.67 3.40
N ALA A 16 -25.74 -28.97 3.00
CA ALA A 16 -24.34 -29.34 3.14
C ALA A 16 -23.97 -30.82 2.95
N ASN A 17 -23.73 -31.20 1.70
CA ASN A 17 -22.75 -32.24 1.35
C ASN A 17 -21.65 -31.58 0.50
N ASN A 18 -20.73 -30.84 1.14
CA ASN A 18 -19.54 -30.29 0.50
C ASN A 18 -18.55 -31.42 0.15
N LYS A 19 -18.78 -32.15 -0.94
CA LYS A 19 -17.66 -32.63 -1.76
C LYS A 19 -17.19 -31.43 -2.57
N LYS A 20 -15.95 -30.96 -2.36
CA LYS A 20 -15.31 -29.97 -3.24
C LYS A 20 -15.25 -30.58 -4.65
N GLU A 21 -16.20 -30.24 -5.50
CA GLU A 21 -16.15 -30.56 -6.93
C GLU A 21 -15.07 -29.67 -7.54
N LEU A 22 -13.97 -30.26 -8.02
CA LEU A 22 -12.83 -29.53 -8.58
C LEU A 22 -13.15 -29.03 -10.01
N PRO A 23 -12.63 -27.87 -10.42
CA PRO A 23 -12.78 -27.40 -11.79
C PRO A 23 -12.12 -28.39 -12.76
N VAL A 24 -12.78 -28.65 -13.88
CA VAL A 24 -12.38 -29.68 -14.86
C VAL A 24 -11.71 -29.04 -16.07
N LEU A 25 -10.47 -29.45 -16.35
CA LEU A 25 -9.73 -29.05 -17.55
C LEU A 25 -9.88 -30.12 -18.64
N ASP A 26 -10.75 -29.84 -19.61
CA ASP A 26 -10.89 -30.67 -20.82
C ASP A 26 -10.17 -30.03 -22.01
N HIS A 27 -9.32 -30.82 -22.67
CA HIS A 27 -8.60 -30.47 -23.89
C HIS A 27 -9.25 -31.03 -25.16
N SER A 28 -10.40 -31.70 -25.05
CA SER A 28 -11.09 -32.29 -26.19
C SER A 28 -11.52 -31.17 -27.17
N SER A 29 -11.10 -31.32 -28.43
CA SER A 29 -11.47 -30.42 -29.51
C SER A 29 -12.16 -31.21 -30.61
N SER A 30 -13.28 -30.69 -31.08
CA SER A 30 -13.99 -31.21 -32.25
C SER A 30 -13.52 -30.59 -33.57
N TRP A 31 -12.57 -29.64 -33.52
CA TRP A 31 -12.16 -28.84 -34.68
C TRP A 31 -10.92 -29.40 -35.38
N THR A 32 -10.87 -29.22 -36.70
CA THR A 32 -9.70 -29.51 -37.52
C THR A 32 -8.61 -28.45 -37.34
N SER A 33 -7.36 -28.79 -37.69
CA SER A 33 -6.23 -27.86 -37.63
C SER A 33 -6.44 -26.59 -38.46
N GLU A 34 -7.19 -26.66 -39.56
CA GLU A 34 -7.43 -25.52 -40.45
C GLU A 34 -8.52 -24.59 -39.90
N GLU A 35 -9.57 -25.15 -39.30
CA GLU A 35 -10.60 -24.38 -38.58
C GLU A 35 -9.97 -23.61 -37.41
N TYR A 36 -9.07 -24.26 -36.67
CA TYR A 36 -8.35 -23.60 -35.57
C TYR A 36 -7.44 -22.45 -36.06
N LYS A 37 -6.73 -22.61 -37.20
CA LYS A 37 -5.93 -21.50 -37.77
C LYS A 37 -6.78 -20.30 -38.16
N VAL A 38 -7.96 -20.51 -38.73
CA VAL A 38 -8.89 -19.41 -39.09
C VAL A 38 -9.37 -18.69 -37.83
N TYR A 39 -9.74 -19.44 -36.80
CA TYR A 39 -10.15 -18.88 -35.52
C TYR A 39 -9.02 -18.14 -34.81
N ARG A 40 -7.78 -18.64 -34.88
CA ARG A 40 -6.61 -17.96 -34.33
C ARG A 40 -6.36 -16.59 -34.98
N ARG A 41 -6.51 -16.46 -36.30
CA ARG A 41 -6.45 -15.15 -36.97
C ARG A 41 -7.55 -14.21 -36.49
N TYR A 42 -8.73 -14.76 -36.18
CA TYR A 42 -9.80 -13.99 -35.55
C TYR A 42 -9.43 -13.54 -34.14
N LEU A 43 -8.91 -14.43 -33.27
CA LEU A 43 -8.45 -14.08 -31.93
C LEU A 43 -7.39 -12.97 -31.96
N GLN A 44 -6.42 -13.05 -32.87
CA GLN A 44 -5.40 -12.02 -33.03
C GLN A 44 -6.01 -10.68 -33.46
N LYS A 45 -6.99 -10.69 -34.39
CA LYS A 45 -7.70 -9.47 -34.79
C LYS A 45 -8.55 -8.90 -33.64
N PHE A 46 -9.22 -9.77 -32.89
CA PHE A 46 -10.01 -9.39 -31.74
C PHE A 46 -9.12 -8.77 -30.66
N PHE A 47 -8.00 -9.40 -30.31
CA PHE A 47 -6.99 -8.86 -29.40
C PHE A 47 -6.58 -7.44 -29.79
N LEU A 48 -6.21 -7.22 -31.06
CA LEU A 48 -5.73 -5.91 -31.51
C LEU A 48 -6.83 -4.83 -31.62
N THR A 49 -8.09 -5.20 -31.85
CA THR A 49 -9.14 -4.24 -32.23
C THR A 49 -10.32 -4.16 -31.27
N GLY A 50 -10.46 -5.12 -30.35
CA GLY A 50 -11.67 -5.33 -29.53
C GLY A 50 -12.92 -5.71 -30.33
N LYS A 51 -12.85 -5.86 -31.66
CA LYS A 51 -14.03 -6.08 -32.51
C LYS A 51 -14.36 -7.56 -32.62
N LYS A 52 -15.46 -7.96 -31.99
CA LYS A 52 -16.02 -9.32 -32.09
C LYS A 52 -16.65 -9.60 -33.45
N LYS A 53 -16.57 -10.85 -33.89
CA LYS A 53 -17.53 -11.40 -34.86
C LYS A 53 -18.78 -11.75 -34.06
N ARG A 54 -19.98 -11.48 -34.60
CA ARG A 54 -21.24 -11.96 -33.99
C ARG A 54 -21.21 -13.49 -33.92
N SER A 55 -20.81 -14.02 -32.77
CA SER A 55 -20.85 -15.43 -32.42
C SER A 55 -22.09 -15.70 -31.56
N PRO A 56 -22.63 -16.93 -31.53
CA PRO A 56 -23.72 -17.27 -30.61
C PRO A 56 -23.25 -17.03 -29.18
N SER A 57 -24.11 -16.42 -28.36
CA SER A 57 -23.87 -16.07 -26.96
C SER A 57 -23.45 -17.30 -26.15
N GLN A 58 -22.15 -17.53 -26.04
CA GLN A 58 -21.59 -18.47 -25.08
C GLN A 58 -21.65 -17.73 -23.74
N LYS A 59 -22.41 -18.28 -22.78
CA LYS A 59 -22.55 -17.65 -21.46
C LYS A 59 -21.17 -17.50 -20.85
N MET A 60 -20.84 -16.28 -20.43
CA MET A 60 -19.59 -15.98 -19.76
C MET A 60 -19.50 -16.76 -18.44
N GLY A 61 -18.34 -17.38 -18.19
CA GLY A 61 -18.00 -17.97 -16.90
C GLY A 61 -17.49 -16.90 -15.91
N MET A 62 -17.34 -17.27 -14.64
CA MET A 62 -16.66 -16.43 -13.65
C MET A 62 -15.15 -16.64 -13.71
N PRO A 63 -14.30 -15.66 -13.35
CA PRO A 63 -12.87 -15.89 -13.24
C PRO A 63 -12.57 -17.05 -12.27
N VAL A 64 -11.58 -17.89 -12.60
CA VAL A 64 -11.28 -19.12 -11.84
C VAL A 64 -10.99 -18.86 -10.35
N LEU A 65 -10.33 -17.73 -10.07
CA LEU A 65 -9.99 -17.32 -8.71
C LEU A 65 -11.19 -16.77 -7.93
N PHE A 66 -12.30 -16.44 -8.61
CA PHE A 66 -13.55 -15.97 -7.99
C PHE A 66 -14.55 -17.10 -7.76
N ASP A 67 -14.26 -18.29 -8.29
CA ASP A 67 -15.10 -19.45 -8.14
C ASP A 67 -15.03 -19.98 -6.68
N HIS A 68 -15.90 -20.93 -6.32
CA HIS A 68 -16.18 -21.46 -4.97
C HIS A 68 -14.98 -21.92 -4.10
N PHE A 69 -13.74 -21.73 -4.55
CA PHE A 69 -12.48 -22.08 -3.90
C PHE A 69 -11.84 -20.99 -3.05
N LEU A 70 -12.32 -19.75 -3.17
CA LEU A 70 -12.08 -18.71 -2.16
C LEU A 70 -13.07 -18.82 -0.97
N ARG A 71 -13.84 -19.92 -0.87
CA ARG A 71 -14.52 -20.37 0.37
C ARG A 71 -13.51 -20.91 1.41
N ASN A 72 -12.42 -20.17 1.63
CA ASN A 72 -11.60 -20.30 2.83
C ASN A 72 -11.99 -19.20 3.82
N ASP A 73 -11.79 -19.46 5.11
CA ASP A 73 -12.04 -18.55 6.23
C ASP A 73 -11.41 -17.14 6.09
N SER A 74 -10.58 -16.91 5.06
CA SER A 74 -9.91 -15.66 4.74
C SER A 74 -10.80 -14.59 4.07
N LEU A 75 -12.02 -14.92 3.63
CA LEU A 75 -12.99 -13.96 3.06
C LEU A 75 -14.19 -13.67 3.96
N SER A 76 -14.17 -14.15 5.21
CA SER A 76 -15.12 -13.69 6.21
C SER A 76 -14.82 -12.21 6.51
N ILE A 77 -15.62 -11.30 5.97
CA ILE A 77 -15.71 -9.97 6.59
C ILE A 77 -16.10 -10.19 8.03
N THR A 78 -15.39 -9.60 8.97
CA THR A 78 -15.69 -9.89 10.36
C THR A 78 -16.94 -9.12 10.77
N TYR A 79 -18.07 -9.79 10.79
CA TYR A 79 -19.37 -9.24 11.18
C TYR A 79 -20.04 -10.18 12.18
N PRO A 80 -20.81 -9.70 13.16
CA PRO A 80 -21.16 -8.30 13.43
C PRO A 80 -20.00 -7.40 13.86
N LEU A 81 -20.01 -6.17 13.34
CA LEU A 81 -19.14 -5.09 13.78
C LEU A 81 -19.89 -4.26 14.82
N ILE A 82 -19.18 -3.88 15.87
CA ILE A 82 -19.74 -3.09 16.96
C ILE A 82 -18.85 -1.89 17.25
N TRP A 83 -19.48 -0.76 17.50
CA TRP A 83 -18.82 0.40 18.07
C TRP A 83 -19.06 0.41 19.57
N ASP A 84 -18.00 0.24 20.34
CA ASP A 84 -18.03 0.34 21.79
C ASP A 84 -17.86 1.82 22.18
N TYR A 85 -18.87 2.42 22.81
CA TYR A 85 -18.81 3.81 23.24
C TYR A 85 -17.85 4.04 24.41
N ASP A 86 -17.64 3.02 25.26
CA ASP A 86 -16.78 3.13 26.45
C ASP A 86 -15.32 3.20 26.03
N THR A 87 -14.89 2.34 25.11
CA THR A 87 -13.54 2.38 24.55
C THR A 87 -13.40 3.28 23.32
N SER A 88 -14.52 3.73 22.76
CA SER A 88 -14.61 4.47 21.50
C SER A 88 -13.83 3.81 20.36
N LYS A 89 -13.95 2.47 20.26
CA LYS A 89 -13.26 1.67 19.26
C LYS A 89 -14.22 0.76 18.52
N LEU A 90 -13.93 0.55 17.25
CA LEU A 90 -14.57 -0.48 16.44
C LEU A 90 -14.03 -1.85 16.87
N ARG A 91 -14.92 -2.78 17.19
CA ARG A 91 -14.59 -4.15 17.61
C ARG A 91 -15.37 -5.20 16.83
N LYS A 92 -14.84 -6.41 16.83
CA LYS A 92 -15.54 -7.62 16.37
C LYS A 92 -16.47 -8.07 17.50
N PHE A 93 -17.75 -8.27 17.24
CA PHE A 93 -18.69 -8.77 18.26
C PHE A 93 -18.23 -10.12 18.83
N GLN A 94 -17.71 -11.01 17.98
CA GLN A 94 -17.17 -12.30 18.42
C GLN A 94 -16.00 -12.16 19.41
N ALA A 95 -15.11 -11.17 19.23
CA ALA A 95 -13.99 -10.95 20.13
C ALA A 95 -14.48 -10.43 21.49
N GLU A 96 -15.53 -9.61 21.50
CA GLU A 96 -16.15 -9.16 22.74
C GLU A 96 -16.82 -10.32 23.51
N VAL A 97 -17.53 -11.21 22.80
CA VAL A 97 -18.13 -12.40 23.42
C VAL A 97 -17.05 -13.31 24.00
N ASP A 98 -15.94 -13.53 23.28
CA ASP A 98 -14.80 -14.31 23.77
C ASP A 98 -14.17 -13.71 25.03
N GLU A 99 -13.94 -12.39 25.08
CA GLU A 99 -13.45 -11.69 26.28
C GLU A 99 -14.39 -11.89 27.48
N VAL A 100 -15.71 -11.70 27.29
CA VAL A 100 -16.69 -11.87 28.38
C VAL A 100 -16.81 -13.34 28.80
N LEU A 101 -16.71 -14.31 27.90
CA LEU A 101 -16.74 -15.72 28.25
C LEU A 101 -15.52 -16.11 29.10
N LYS A 102 -14.33 -15.57 28.80
CA LYS A 102 -13.10 -15.81 29.58
C LYS A 102 -13.18 -15.31 31.02
N ASP A 103 -14.02 -14.32 31.31
CA ASP A 103 -14.24 -13.83 32.67
C ASP A 103 -15.03 -14.81 33.54
N HIS A 104 -15.87 -15.67 32.93
CA HIS A 104 -16.80 -16.53 33.67
C HIS A 104 -16.56 -18.03 33.49
N PHE A 105 -15.89 -18.46 32.42
CA PHE A 105 -15.65 -19.86 32.06
C PHE A 105 -14.15 -20.18 31.99
N ASN A 106 -13.79 -21.45 32.15
CA ASN A 106 -12.40 -21.90 31.95
C ASN A 106 -12.06 -22.04 30.45
N SER A 107 -10.77 -22.15 30.11
CA SER A 107 -10.30 -22.17 28.71
C SER A 107 -10.98 -23.25 27.86
N ASP A 108 -11.12 -24.47 28.37
CA ASP A 108 -11.73 -25.59 27.63
C ASP A 108 -13.22 -25.36 27.36
N GLN A 109 -13.93 -24.77 28.32
CA GLN A 109 -15.33 -24.39 28.19
C GLN A 109 -15.53 -23.24 27.21
N VAL A 110 -14.65 -22.22 27.23
CA VAL A 110 -14.68 -21.11 26.27
C VAL A 110 -14.48 -21.64 24.85
N GLU A 111 -13.49 -22.50 24.63
CA GLU A 111 -13.23 -23.09 23.30
C GLU A 111 -14.45 -23.87 22.79
N LEU A 112 -15.08 -24.68 23.63
CA LEU A 112 -16.30 -25.43 23.29
C LEU A 112 -17.46 -24.50 22.92
N LEU A 113 -17.71 -23.46 23.72
CA LEU A 113 -18.78 -22.48 23.45
C LEU A 113 -18.51 -21.67 22.19
N MET A 114 -17.27 -21.21 21.97
CA MET A 114 -16.88 -20.44 20.80
C MET A 114 -16.95 -21.27 19.51
N ASN A 115 -16.60 -22.55 19.56
CA ASN A 115 -16.78 -23.48 18.45
C ASN A 115 -18.26 -23.66 18.06
N HIS A 116 -19.18 -23.61 19.04
CA HIS A 116 -20.61 -23.66 18.77
C HIS A 116 -21.20 -22.33 18.27
N LEU A 117 -20.70 -21.20 18.79
CA LEU A 117 -21.16 -19.87 18.41
C LEU A 117 -20.72 -19.47 17.00
N SER A 118 -19.53 -19.89 16.57
CA SER A 118 -18.96 -19.48 15.28
C SER A 118 -19.88 -19.76 14.08
N PRO A 119 -20.47 -20.96 13.91
CA PRO A 119 -21.46 -21.22 12.86
C PRO A 119 -22.72 -20.35 12.92
N ILE A 120 -23.17 -19.97 14.12
CA ILE A 120 -24.38 -19.16 14.32
C ILE A 120 -24.10 -17.71 13.92
N ILE A 121 -22.94 -17.18 14.33
CA ILE A 121 -22.47 -15.84 13.92
C ILE A 121 -22.31 -15.78 12.41
N LEU A 122 -21.72 -16.82 11.80
CA LEU A 122 -21.61 -16.94 10.33
C LEU A 122 -22.98 -16.96 9.64
N ASN A 123 -23.99 -17.63 10.22
CA ASN A 123 -25.35 -17.63 9.69
C ASN A 123 -26.03 -16.25 9.81
N LEU A 124 -25.86 -15.55 10.93
CA LEU A 124 -26.34 -14.17 11.10
C LEU A 124 -25.67 -13.23 10.10
N GLN A 125 -24.38 -13.42 9.88
CA GLN A 125 -23.61 -12.71 8.87
C GLN A 125 -24.18 -12.98 7.47
N ASP A 126 -24.33 -14.24 7.06
CA ASP A 126 -24.91 -14.58 5.75
C ASP A 126 -26.31 -13.98 5.59
N LYS A 127 -27.17 -14.02 6.63
CA LYS A 127 -28.49 -13.37 6.60
C LYS A 127 -28.43 -11.85 6.48
N ALA A 128 -27.51 -11.19 7.18
CA ALA A 128 -27.27 -9.75 7.02
C ALA A 128 -26.85 -9.44 5.56
N TYR A 129 -25.97 -10.26 5.00
CA TYR A 129 -25.50 -10.13 3.62
C TYR A 129 -26.59 -10.38 2.56
N THR A 130 -27.46 -11.36 2.76
CA THR A 130 -28.47 -11.74 1.77
C THR A 130 -29.74 -10.92 1.88
N GLU A 131 -30.15 -10.56 3.10
CA GLU A 131 -31.43 -9.89 3.37
C GLU A 131 -31.28 -8.40 3.66
N GLY A 132 -30.04 -7.87 3.74
CA GLY A 132 -29.77 -6.48 4.09
C GLY A 132 -30.23 -6.11 5.51
N LYS A 133 -30.37 -7.11 6.39
CA LYS A 133 -30.88 -6.90 7.75
C LYS A 133 -29.77 -6.38 8.65
N THR A 134 -30.09 -5.30 9.35
CA THR A 134 -29.30 -4.78 10.45
C THR A 134 -29.84 -5.32 11.76
N TYR A 135 -28.97 -5.91 12.57
CA TYR A 135 -29.32 -6.41 13.89
C TYR A 135 -29.04 -5.32 14.92
N ASN A 136 -29.97 -5.10 15.85
CA ASN A 136 -29.67 -4.32 17.05
C ASN A 136 -28.75 -5.15 17.98
N TYR A 137 -27.87 -4.47 18.72
CA TYR A 137 -26.96 -5.05 19.70
C TYR A 137 -27.69 -5.95 20.72
N GLU A 138 -28.83 -5.51 21.24
CA GLU A 138 -29.64 -6.29 22.19
C GLU A 138 -30.08 -7.65 21.60
N LEU A 139 -30.49 -7.65 20.33
CA LEU A 139 -30.91 -8.87 19.64
C LEU A 139 -29.74 -9.83 19.41
N LEU A 140 -28.56 -9.30 19.09
CA LEU A 140 -27.34 -10.11 18.93
C LEU A 140 -26.94 -10.77 20.26
N ILE A 141 -27.00 -10.02 21.37
CA ILE A 141 -26.73 -10.56 22.70
C ILE A 141 -27.71 -11.69 23.01
N GLN A 142 -29.01 -11.48 22.76
CA GLN A 142 -30.03 -12.48 23.04
C GLN A 142 -29.79 -13.77 22.25
N VAL A 143 -29.54 -13.68 20.94
CA VAL A 143 -29.23 -14.84 20.09
C VAL A 143 -27.97 -15.57 20.57
N THR A 144 -26.96 -14.82 21.01
CA THR A 144 -25.69 -15.39 21.52
C THR A 144 -25.90 -16.14 22.83
N VAL A 145 -26.62 -15.55 23.77
CA VAL A 145 -26.88 -16.18 25.09
C VAL A 145 -27.80 -17.38 24.95
N ASP A 146 -28.80 -17.33 24.07
CA ASP A 146 -29.67 -18.47 23.80
C ASP A 146 -28.87 -19.64 23.18
N ALA A 147 -27.98 -19.34 22.24
CA ALA A 147 -27.07 -20.33 21.64
C ALA A 147 -26.08 -20.96 22.64
N ILE A 148 -25.60 -20.18 23.62
CA ILE A 148 -24.77 -20.72 24.72
C ILE A 148 -25.61 -21.66 25.59
N LYS A 149 -26.83 -21.26 25.96
CA LYS A 149 -27.71 -22.05 26.84
C LYS A 149 -28.09 -23.42 26.28
N GLU A 150 -28.17 -23.57 24.95
CA GLU A 150 -28.40 -24.88 24.32
C GLU A 150 -27.35 -25.93 24.70
N LYS A 151 -26.17 -25.51 25.18
CA LYS A 151 -25.08 -26.40 25.62
C LYS A 151 -25.14 -26.82 27.08
N GLU A 152 -26.17 -26.44 27.83
CA GLU A 152 -26.33 -26.80 29.26
C GLU A 152 -26.12 -28.31 29.52
N SER A 153 -26.55 -29.17 28.60
CA SER A 153 -26.42 -30.63 28.74
C SER A 153 -24.98 -31.16 28.73
N GLU A 154 -24.02 -30.37 28.26
CA GLU A 154 -22.58 -30.74 28.18
C GLU A 154 -21.81 -30.37 29.47
N PHE A 155 -22.47 -29.68 30.41
CA PHE A 155 -21.88 -29.23 31.68
C PHE A 155 -22.38 -30.10 32.86
N GLN A 156 -21.46 -30.45 33.76
CA GLN A 156 -21.77 -31.30 34.93
C GLN A 156 -22.66 -30.61 35.96
N ASP A 157 -22.50 -29.29 36.14
CA ASP A 157 -23.25 -28.46 37.08
C ASP A 157 -24.11 -27.43 36.32
N LYS A 158 -25.41 -27.72 36.23
CA LYS A 158 -26.37 -26.92 35.48
C LYS A 158 -26.74 -25.61 36.18
N GLU A 159 -26.79 -25.60 37.50
CA GLU A 159 -27.12 -24.37 38.25
C GLU A 159 -25.99 -23.37 38.11
N THR A 160 -24.75 -23.82 38.29
CA THR A 160 -23.56 -22.97 38.10
C THR A 160 -23.45 -22.47 36.65
N PHE A 161 -23.71 -23.32 35.66
CA PHE A 161 -23.71 -22.92 34.24
C PHE A 161 -24.76 -21.85 33.93
N ASN A 162 -25.99 -22.00 34.41
CA ASN A 162 -27.06 -21.03 34.20
C ASN A 162 -26.75 -19.68 34.87
N ASP A 163 -26.19 -19.70 36.09
CA ASP A 163 -25.73 -18.51 36.79
C ASP A 163 -24.62 -17.79 36.01
N GLN A 164 -23.65 -18.54 35.46
CA GLN A 164 -22.59 -17.99 34.60
C GLN A 164 -23.17 -17.35 33.33
N CYS A 165 -24.10 -18.02 32.63
CA CYS A 165 -24.77 -17.48 31.45
C CYS A 165 -25.53 -16.18 31.76
N GLN A 166 -26.16 -16.09 32.93
CA GLN A 166 -26.87 -14.89 33.36
C GLN A 166 -25.90 -13.73 33.65
N ARG A 167 -24.72 -14.01 34.22
CA ARG A 167 -23.66 -12.99 34.40
C ARG A 167 -23.10 -12.49 33.07
N VAL A 168 -22.87 -13.40 32.11
CA VAL A 168 -22.47 -13.03 30.74
C VAL A 168 -23.49 -12.10 30.10
N LEU A 169 -24.78 -12.45 30.18
CA LEU A 169 -25.87 -11.60 29.68
C LEU A 169 -25.86 -10.20 30.34
N GLN A 170 -25.71 -10.14 31.66
CA GLN A 170 -25.65 -8.87 32.40
C GLN A 170 -24.44 -8.02 31.99
N GLN A 171 -23.27 -8.64 31.80
CA GLN A 171 -22.06 -7.93 31.40
C GLN A 171 -22.15 -7.40 29.97
N LEU A 172 -22.68 -8.18 29.02
CA LEU A 172 -22.88 -7.73 27.64
C LEU A 172 -23.93 -6.62 27.53
N MET A 173 -25.06 -6.76 28.25
CA MET A 173 -26.13 -5.74 28.29
C MET A 173 -25.71 -4.46 29.03
N GLY A 174 -24.74 -4.56 29.94
CA GLY A 174 -24.20 -3.42 30.68
C GLY A 174 -23.30 -2.50 29.86
N LYS A 175 -22.85 -2.95 28.68
CA LYS A 175 -22.00 -2.16 27.78
C LYS A 175 -22.83 -1.30 26.84
N SER A 176 -22.35 -0.08 26.58
CA SER A 176 -22.95 0.79 25.57
C SER A 176 -22.28 0.54 24.23
N ALA A 177 -22.96 -0.18 23.34
CA ALA A 177 -22.46 -0.44 21.98
C ALA A 177 -23.56 -0.32 20.93
N VAL A 178 -23.16 0.02 19.71
CA VAL A 178 -24.05 0.02 18.53
C VAL A 178 -23.48 -0.89 17.45
N VAL A 179 -24.36 -1.65 16.80
CA VAL A 179 -23.97 -2.49 15.67
C VAL A 179 -23.82 -1.62 14.43
N ILE A 180 -22.67 -1.73 13.77
CA ILE A 180 -22.46 -1.10 12.47
C ILE A 180 -22.90 -2.10 11.40
N ASP A 181 -23.79 -1.66 10.52
CA ASP A 181 -24.24 -2.44 9.38
C ASP A 181 -23.17 -2.57 8.30
N LEU A 182 -23.36 -3.54 7.42
CA LEU A 182 -22.55 -3.73 6.22
C LEU A 182 -23.35 -3.27 5.01
N SER A 183 -23.17 -2.02 4.65
CA SER A 183 -23.75 -1.39 3.48
C SER A 183 -22.72 -0.46 2.84
N ASP A 184 -23.09 0.14 1.73
CA ASP A 184 -22.34 1.25 1.12
C ASP A 184 -22.28 2.48 2.05
N SER A 185 -23.21 2.61 3.01
CA SER A 185 -23.21 3.68 4.03
C SER A 185 -22.30 3.43 5.24
N THR A 186 -21.72 2.24 5.39
CA THR A 186 -20.90 1.85 6.55
C THR A 186 -19.77 2.84 6.83
N ALA A 187 -19.11 3.32 5.79
CA ALA A 187 -18.00 4.26 5.93
C ALA A 187 -18.43 5.59 6.57
N PHE A 188 -19.60 6.13 6.17
CA PHE A 188 -20.12 7.39 6.71
C PHE A 188 -20.61 7.24 8.15
N LYS A 189 -21.11 6.06 8.54
CA LYS A 189 -21.45 5.75 9.93
C LYS A 189 -20.21 5.72 10.83
N ILE A 190 -19.12 5.11 10.36
CA ILE A 190 -17.82 5.14 11.04
C ILE A 190 -17.35 6.59 11.22
N LEU A 191 -17.42 7.39 10.14
CA LEU A 191 -17.08 8.81 10.20
C LEU A 191 -17.95 9.58 11.22
N ASN A 192 -19.26 9.36 11.23
CA ASN A 192 -20.18 10.00 12.17
C ASN A 192 -19.86 9.64 13.63
N LEU A 193 -19.51 8.38 13.90
CA LEU A 193 -19.11 7.92 15.23
C LEU A 193 -17.81 8.58 15.70
N GLN A 194 -16.80 8.68 14.81
CA GLN A 194 -15.54 9.35 15.09
C GLN A 194 -15.73 10.86 15.35
N LEU A 195 -16.56 11.52 14.55
CA LEU A 195 -16.96 12.90 14.81
C LEU A 195 -17.73 13.02 16.13
N GLY A 196 -18.56 12.05 16.48
CA GLY A 196 -19.26 11.96 17.76
C GLY A 196 -18.32 12.00 18.97
N ARG A 197 -17.16 11.33 18.91
CA ARG A 197 -16.14 11.37 19.98
C ARG A 197 -15.60 12.77 20.22
N ARG A 198 -15.47 13.58 19.16
CA ARG A 198 -14.99 14.97 19.26
C ARG A 198 -15.95 15.88 20.03
N LYS A 199 -17.19 15.47 20.31
CA LYS A 199 -18.10 16.23 21.18
C LYS A 199 -17.49 16.48 22.57
N VAL A 200 -16.72 15.54 23.12
CA VAL A 200 -16.03 15.71 24.41
C VAL A 200 -14.98 16.83 24.33
N ARG A 201 -14.22 16.90 23.23
CA ARG A 201 -13.24 17.98 23.01
C ARG A 201 -13.92 19.33 22.82
N ASN A 202 -15.03 19.38 22.08
CA ASN A 202 -15.83 20.60 21.95
C ASN A 202 -16.36 21.08 23.31
N GLN A 203 -16.78 20.16 24.18
CA GLN A 203 -17.20 20.50 25.54
C GLN A 203 -16.05 21.10 26.35
N ALA A 204 -14.83 20.55 26.24
CA ALA A 204 -13.64 21.12 26.87
C ALA A 204 -13.34 22.54 26.35
N PHE A 205 -13.42 22.76 25.04
CA PHE A 205 -13.25 24.09 24.46
C PHE A 205 -14.32 25.08 24.91
N GLN A 206 -15.58 24.64 25.00
CA GLN A 206 -16.66 25.47 25.53
C GLN A 206 -16.42 25.86 27.00
N LEU A 207 -15.84 24.97 27.80
CA LEU A 207 -15.47 25.30 29.18
C LEU A 207 -14.36 26.35 29.22
N LEU A 208 -13.35 26.24 28.34
CA LEU A 208 -12.30 27.26 28.19
C LEU A 208 -12.90 28.62 27.79
N LEU A 209 -13.75 28.65 26.76
CA LEU A 209 -14.44 29.87 26.32
C LEU A 209 -15.30 30.48 27.44
N LYS A 210 -16.02 29.65 28.21
CA LYS A 210 -16.82 30.11 29.36
C LYS A 210 -15.94 30.71 30.45
N LYS A 211 -14.78 30.10 30.73
CA LYS A 211 -13.81 30.61 31.70
C LYS A 211 -13.30 31.99 31.28
N SER A 212 -12.79 32.13 30.07
CA SER A 212 -12.27 33.41 29.55
C SER A 212 -13.35 34.50 29.47
N LEU A 213 -14.60 34.14 29.11
CA LEU A 213 -15.72 35.07 29.16
C LEU A 213 -16.04 35.55 30.58
N SER A 214 -15.96 34.66 31.57
CA SER A 214 -16.16 35.03 32.98
C SER A 214 -15.09 36.02 33.44
N GLU A 215 -13.83 35.73 33.13
CA GLU A 215 -12.68 36.58 33.48
C GLU A 215 -12.81 37.99 32.87
N VAL A 216 -13.19 38.11 31.60
CA VAL A 216 -13.44 39.42 30.97
C VAL A 216 -14.60 40.16 31.64
N ASN A 217 -15.69 39.44 31.94
CA ASN A 217 -16.85 40.06 32.57
C ASN A 217 -16.54 40.57 33.98
N GLU A 218 -15.72 39.87 34.76
CA GLU A 218 -15.26 40.35 36.07
C GLU A 218 -14.46 41.66 35.95
N ILE A 219 -13.54 41.76 34.99
CA ILE A 219 -12.76 42.98 34.74
C ILE A 219 -13.68 44.15 34.31
N LEU A 220 -14.69 43.87 33.47
CA LEU A 220 -15.66 44.88 33.02
C LEU A 220 -16.63 45.33 34.14
N LEU A 221 -17.02 44.41 35.04
CA LEU A 221 -17.91 44.66 36.18
C LEU A 221 -17.24 45.52 37.26
N LEU A 222 -15.96 45.31 37.53
CA LEU A 222 -15.18 46.10 38.48
C LEU A 222 -15.07 47.60 38.11
N ASN A 223 -15.45 47.99 36.88
CA ASN A 223 -15.39 49.37 36.38
C ASN A 223 -16.75 50.04 36.16
N GLY A 224 -17.85 49.46 36.67
CA GLY A 224 -19.15 50.15 36.71
C GLY A 224 -19.95 50.19 35.40
N SER A 225 -19.82 49.17 34.54
CA SER A 225 -20.74 48.99 33.40
C SER A 225 -22.15 48.63 33.90
N GLU A 226 -23.21 49.25 33.33
CA GLU A 226 -24.59 49.14 33.85
C GLU A 226 -25.11 47.68 33.96
N PRO A 227 -25.90 47.35 35.01
CA PRO A 227 -26.29 45.97 35.31
C PRO A 227 -27.32 45.34 34.35
N GLU A 228 -27.93 46.12 33.46
CA GLU A 228 -29.13 45.67 32.71
C GLU A 228 -28.82 44.77 31.51
N SER A 229 -27.67 44.93 30.83
CA SER A 229 -27.25 43.98 29.78
C SER A 229 -26.67 42.68 30.34
N ILE A 230 -26.28 42.68 31.62
CA ILE A 230 -25.57 41.59 32.31
C ILE A 230 -26.55 40.60 32.98
N LYS A 231 -27.78 41.03 33.29
CA LYS A 231 -28.83 40.15 33.87
C LYS A 231 -29.20 38.96 33.00
N GLN A 232 -29.05 39.04 31.68
CA GLN A 232 -29.30 37.90 30.78
C GLN A 232 -28.18 36.85 30.83
N SER A 233 -26.98 37.23 31.23
CA SER A 233 -25.79 36.35 31.27
C SER A 233 -25.62 35.59 32.59
N PHE A 234 -26.30 36.02 33.65
CA PHE A 234 -26.23 35.47 35.01
C PHE A 234 -27.48 34.67 35.42
N GLY A 235 -28.15 33.98 34.49
CA GLY A 235 -29.30 33.10 34.82
C GLY A 235 -28.98 31.93 35.77
N PHE A 236 -27.73 31.74 36.18
CA PHE A 236 -27.28 30.75 37.16
C PHE A 236 -27.11 31.31 38.59
N ALA A 237 -26.97 32.63 38.75
CA ALA A 237 -26.60 33.22 40.04
C ALA A 237 -27.78 33.55 40.97
N ASP A 238 -29.03 33.38 40.51
CA ASP A 238 -30.21 33.61 41.36
C ASP A 238 -30.30 32.65 42.56
N ASP A 239 -29.65 31.48 42.50
CA ASP A 239 -29.70 30.49 43.58
C ASP A 239 -28.54 30.57 44.60
N LEU A 240 -27.45 31.30 44.34
CA LEU A 240 -26.23 31.20 45.18
C LEU A 240 -25.82 32.48 45.92
N VAL A 241 -26.18 33.68 45.46
CA VAL A 241 -25.73 34.92 46.12
C VAL A 241 -26.84 35.98 46.12
N SER A 242 -27.38 36.26 47.30
CA SER A 242 -28.22 37.45 47.52
C SER A 242 -27.37 38.73 47.41
N MET A 243 -27.34 39.29 46.20
CA MET A 243 -26.61 40.53 45.85
C MET A 243 -27.02 41.75 46.68
N ASP A 244 -28.17 41.71 47.38
CA ASP A 244 -28.57 42.77 48.31
C ASP A 244 -27.68 42.86 49.56
N ARG A 245 -26.93 41.80 49.90
CA ARG A 245 -26.05 41.79 51.09
C ARG A 245 -24.62 42.30 50.83
N ILE A 246 -24.22 42.42 49.56
CA ILE A 246 -22.86 42.85 49.17
C ILE A 246 -22.76 44.37 49.05
N LYS A 247 -23.88 45.07 48.76
CA LYS A 247 -23.94 46.54 48.69
C LYS A 247 -23.62 47.25 50.01
N ASP A 248 -23.79 46.58 51.15
CA ASP A 248 -23.60 47.18 52.47
C ASP A 248 -22.19 46.95 53.07
N MET A 249 -21.26 46.31 52.36
CA MET A 249 -19.94 45.93 52.90
C MET A 249 -18.71 46.41 52.12
N THR A 250 -18.85 47.17 51.03
CA THR A 250 -17.68 47.69 50.28
C THR A 250 -17.30 49.11 50.72
N PRO A 251 -16.05 49.35 51.18
CA PRO A 251 -15.52 50.70 51.29
C PRO A 251 -15.43 51.29 49.88
N SER A 252 -15.80 52.56 49.73
CA SER A 252 -15.64 53.33 48.50
C SER A 252 -14.16 53.51 48.19
N LEU A 253 -13.57 52.53 47.50
CA LEU A 253 -12.28 52.67 46.82
C LEU A 253 -12.51 53.63 45.65
N GLU A 254 -11.72 54.70 45.60
CA GLU A 254 -11.62 55.59 44.45
C GLU A 254 -11.33 54.75 43.20
N MET A 255 -12.34 54.56 42.35
CA MET A 255 -12.23 53.81 41.12
C MET A 255 -11.35 54.61 40.15
N SER A 256 -10.09 54.21 39.98
CA SER A 256 -9.35 54.60 38.80
C SER A 256 -10.03 53.97 37.59
N SER A 257 -10.76 54.77 36.81
CA SER A 257 -11.33 54.33 35.54
C SER A 257 -10.24 53.73 34.68
N LEU A 258 -10.41 52.49 34.21
CA LEU A 258 -9.51 51.91 33.22
C LEU A 258 -9.36 52.84 32.01
N PRO A 259 -8.17 52.91 31.37
CA PRO A 259 -7.98 53.64 30.12
C PRO A 259 -9.02 53.22 29.08
N GLU A 260 -9.58 54.19 28.33
CA GLU A 260 -10.62 53.92 27.33
C GLU A 260 -10.18 52.91 26.27
N GLU A 261 -8.90 52.91 25.90
CA GLU A 261 -8.29 51.97 24.95
C GLU A 261 -8.36 50.53 25.48
N ARG A 262 -8.05 50.32 26.76
CA ARG A 262 -8.16 49.01 27.43
C ARG A 262 -9.61 48.52 27.51
N LEU A 263 -10.56 49.41 27.81
CA LEU A 263 -11.99 49.07 27.83
C LEU A 263 -12.52 48.70 26.44
N SER A 264 -12.12 49.44 25.40
CA SER A 264 -12.48 49.14 24.01
C SER A 264 -11.96 47.76 23.58
N ARG A 265 -10.70 47.47 23.93
CA ARG A 265 -10.05 46.18 23.67
C ARG A 265 -10.79 45.01 24.34
N LEU A 266 -11.11 45.12 25.64
CA LEU A 266 -11.84 44.08 26.38
C LEU A 266 -13.25 43.84 25.83
N ARG A 267 -13.96 44.90 25.40
CA ARG A 267 -15.28 44.76 24.75
C ARG A 267 -15.19 44.01 23.43
N LYS A 268 -14.18 44.31 22.60
CA LYS A 268 -13.93 43.59 21.34
C LYS A 268 -13.73 42.10 21.60
N TYR A 269 -12.88 41.74 22.56
CA TYR A 269 -12.64 40.32 22.87
C TYR A 269 -13.86 39.63 23.47
N HIS A 270 -14.64 40.32 24.30
CA HIS A 270 -15.91 39.79 24.79
C HIS A 270 -16.86 39.42 23.64
N GLU A 271 -16.97 40.29 22.62
CA GLU A 271 -17.81 40.03 21.44
C GLU A 271 -17.33 38.80 20.66
N VAL A 272 -16.03 38.73 20.34
CA VAL A 272 -15.41 37.59 19.64
C VAL A 272 -15.64 36.27 20.39
N LEU A 273 -15.39 36.25 21.70
CA LEU A 273 -15.60 35.04 22.51
C LEU A 273 -17.08 34.66 22.64
N THR A 274 -17.99 35.62 22.64
CA THR A 274 -19.44 35.37 22.69
C THR A 274 -19.90 34.73 21.37
N GLU A 275 -19.43 35.24 20.24
CA GLU A 275 -19.68 34.66 18.93
C GLU A 275 -19.10 33.23 18.86
N ALA A 276 -17.87 33.03 19.33
CA ALA A 276 -17.22 31.73 19.37
C ALA A 276 -18.03 30.72 20.21
N LYS A 277 -18.51 31.13 21.39
CA LYS A 277 -19.34 30.27 22.24
C LYS A 277 -20.60 29.79 21.53
N SER A 278 -21.23 30.64 20.72
CA SER A 278 -22.39 30.26 19.90
C SER A 278 -21.99 29.28 18.80
N LYS A 279 -20.93 29.58 18.05
CA LYS A 279 -20.48 28.80 16.89
C LYS A 279 -19.95 27.41 17.26
N TYR A 280 -19.21 27.31 18.37
CA TYR A 280 -18.68 26.05 18.90
C TYR A 280 -19.65 25.32 19.84
N SER A 281 -20.89 25.82 20.00
CA SER A 281 -21.97 25.11 20.70
C SER A 281 -22.56 23.94 19.91
N ALA A 282 -22.36 23.96 18.59
CA ALA A 282 -22.96 23.05 17.62
C ALA A 282 -22.12 21.77 17.40
N ASN A 283 -22.37 21.12 16.27
CA ASN A 283 -21.75 19.87 15.85
C ASN A 283 -20.21 19.94 15.78
N SER A 284 -19.59 18.77 15.83
CA SER A 284 -18.15 18.61 16.02
C SER A 284 -17.33 18.59 14.73
N GLY A 285 -17.96 18.72 13.58
CA GLY A 285 -17.29 18.85 12.29
C GLY A 285 -18.20 19.53 11.27
N ILE A 286 -17.62 19.89 10.13
CA ILE A 286 -18.31 20.54 9.01
C ILE A 286 -18.04 19.70 7.77
N ILE A 287 -19.07 19.34 7.02
CA ILE A 287 -18.94 18.50 5.83
C ILE A 287 -19.48 19.25 4.62
N PHE A 288 -18.67 19.36 3.57
CA PHE A 288 -19.10 19.83 2.25
C PHE A 288 -19.25 18.64 1.32
N VAL A 289 -20.40 18.53 0.66
CA VAL A 289 -20.73 17.41 -0.22
C VAL A 289 -21.54 17.87 -1.43
N SER A 290 -21.40 17.20 -2.56
CA SER A 290 -22.26 17.45 -3.73
C SER A 290 -23.69 16.95 -3.53
N GLU A 291 -24.63 17.53 -4.27
CA GLU A 291 -26.03 17.09 -4.25
C GLU A 291 -26.20 15.62 -4.67
N LYS A 292 -25.36 15.14 -5.61
CA LYS A 292 -25.35 13.75 -6.08
C LYS A 292 -25.07 12.79 -4.92
N ILE A 293 -23.97 13.01 -4.21
CA ILE A 293 -23.50 12.14 -3.13
C ILE A 293 -24.42 12.21 -1.91
N ASN A 294 -24.89 13.41 -1.55
CA ASN A 294 -25.82 13.53 -0.42
C ASN A 294 -27.13 12.77 -0.67
N LYS A 295 -27.67 12.82 -1.90
CA LYS A 295 -28.89 12.07 -2.25
C LYS A 295 -28.67 10.56 -2.30
N GLU A 296 -27.51 10.12 -2.78
CA GLU A 296 -27.21 8.69 -2.91
C GLU A 296 -27.05 8.01 -1.55
N TYR A 297 -26.31 8.63 -0.64
CA TYR A 297 -26.00 8.05 0.67
C TYR A 297 -26.83 8.60 1.84
N LEU A 298 -27.75 9.54 1.57
CA LEU A 298 -28.59 10.20 2.57
C LEU A 298 -27.75 10.75 3.73
N LEU A 299 -26.67 11.49 3.42
CA LEU A 299 -25.69 11.89 4.43
C LEU A 299 -26.28 12.78 5.52
N ASP A 300 -27.31 13.57 5.21
CA ASP A 300 -28.06 14.35 6.21
C ASP A 300 -28.71 13.47 7.29
N ASP A 301 -29.13 12.24 6.94
CA ASP A 301 -29.72 11.28 7.88
C ASP A 301 -28.65 10.45 8.60
N VAL A 302 -27.57 10.09 7.90
CA VAL A 302 -26.49 9.23 8.42
C VAL A 302 -25.55 10.00 9.35
N ILE A 303 -25.25 11.26 9.03
CA ILE A 303 -24.28 12.09 9.75
C ILE A 303 -25.02 13.10 10.63
N THR A 304 -25.10 12.79 11.91
CA THR A 304 -25.79 13.60 12.93
C THR A 304 -24.84 14.35 13.85
N SER A 305 -23.55 14.06 13.79
CA SER A 305 -22.51 14.71 14.61
C SER A 305 -21.78 15.85 13.90
N ALA A 306 -22.14 16.15 12.65
CA ALA A 306 -21.49 17.17 11.81
C ALA A 306 -22.53 18.04 11.10
N ASP A 307 -22.14 19.28 10.77
CA ASP A 307 -22.95 20.16 9.93
C ASP A 307 -22.71 19.82 8.45
N VAL A 308 -23.68 19.16 7.80
CA VAL A 308 -23.60 18.79 6.38
C VAL A 308 -24.12 19.95 5.52
N THR A 309 -23.28 20.42 4.59
CA THR A 309 -23.59 21.48 3.64
C THR A 309 -23.58 20.92 2.22
N THR A 310 -24.77 20.81 1.64
CA THR A 310 -24.93 20.38 0.24
C THR A 310 -24.56 21.52 -0.71
N CYS A 311 -23.69 21.24 -1.66
CA CYS A 311 -23.17 22.18 -2.64
C CYS A 311 -23.73 21.89 -4.04
N PHE A 312 -24.28 22.93 -4.69
CA PHE A 312 -24.74 22.87 -6.10
C PHE A 312 -23.62 23.12 -7.12
N ASP A 313 -22.49 23.66 -6.66
CA ASP A 313 -21.28 23.91 -7.46
C ASP A 313 -20.15 23.05 -6.86
N SER A 314 -18.89 23.34 -7.21
CA SER A 314 -17.69 22.72 -6.63
C SER A 314 -17.65 22.74 -5.09
N PRO A 315 -17.73 21.57 -4.41
CA PRO A 315 -17.53 21.48 -2.97
C PRO A 315 -16.13 21.95 -2.55
N CYS A 316 -15.11 21.69 -3.37
CA CYS A 316 -13.73 22.10 -3.10
C CYS A 316 -13.60 23.63 -3.01
N SER A 317 -14.19 24.36 -3.95
CA SER A 317 -14.12 25.83 -3.95
C SER A 317 -14.81 26.43 -2.73
N LYS A 318 -16.00 25.92 -2.37
CA LYS A 318 -16.77 26.39 -1.21
C LYS A 318 -16.07 26.07 0.11
N ALA A 319 -15.52 24.87 0.24
CA ALA A 319 -14.74 24.47 1.41
C ALA A 319 -13.49 25.33 1.57
N ASN A 320 -12.79 25.67 0.49
CA ASN A 320 -11.60 26.54 0.54
C ASN A 320 -11.95 27.97 0.99
N GLU A 321 -13.04 28.55 0.48
CA GLU A 321 -13.51 29.87 0.92
C GLU A 321 -13.92 29.86 2.40
N PHE A 322 -14.64 28.82 2.81
CA PHE A 322 -15.07 28.65 4.19
C PHE A 322 -13.89 28.47 5.14
N PHE A 323 -12.94 27.60 4.78
CA PHE A 323 -11.74 27.31 5.59
C PHE A 323 -10.96 28.57 5.92
N LYS A 324 -10.72 29.46 4.94
CA LYS A 324 -10.00 30.72 5.16
C LYS A 324 -10.70 31.59 6.21
N LYS A 325 -12.00 31.81 6.05
CA LYS A 325 -12.80 32.60 6.99
C LYS A 325 -12.86 31.97 8.38
N GLU A 326 -12.98 30.64 8.45
CA GLU A 326 -13.03 29.91 9.71
C GLU A 326 -11.69 29.97 10.45
N MET A 327 -10.58 29.85 9.73
CA MET A 327 -9.24 29.92 10.28
C MET A 327 -8.92 31.33 10.80
N ASP A 328 -9.25 32.38 10.04
CA ASP A 328 -9.07 33.77 10.48
C ASP A 328 -9.85 34.05 11.77
N PHE A 329 -11.11 33.61 11.81
CA PHE A 329 -11.94 33.72 13.02
C PHE A 329 -11.38 32.91 14.19
N PHE A 330 -10.89 31.70 13.94
CA PHE A 330 -10.30 30.87 14.98
C PHE A 330 -9.02 31.50 15.58
N ILE A 331 -8.18 32.09 14.73
CA ILE A 331 -7.02 32.86 15.16
C ILE A 331 -7.44 34.01 16.08
N ASP A 332 -8.47 34.78 15.70
CA ASP A 332 -8.99 35.87 16.52
C ASP A 332 -9.45 35.39 17.91
N VAL A 333 -10.07 34.20 17.98
CA VAL A 333 -10.51 33.58 19.24
C VAL A 333 -9.32 33.19 20.11
N ILE A 334 -8.30 32.52 19.57
CA ILE A 334 -7.12 32.12 20.34
C ILE A 334 -6.32 33.34 20.81
N CYS A 335 -6.17 34.35 19.96
CA CYS A 335 -5.59 35.64 20.34
C CYS A 335 -6.36 36.29 21.48
N ALA A 336 -7.70 36.31 21.41
CA ALA A 336 -8.53 36.84 22.48
C ALA A 336 -8.31 36.09 23.81
N ILE A 337 -8.31 34.74 23.79
CA ILE A 337 -8.06 33.93 25.00
C ILE A 337 -6.70 34.28 25.63
N ARG A 338 -5.63 34.26 24.85
CA ARG A 338 -4.26 34.54 25.34
C ARG A 338 -4.11 35.96 25.88
N ILE A 339 -4.72 36.94 25.21
CA ILE A 339 -4.68 38.34 25.67
C ILE A 339 -5.45 38.50 26.98
N ILE A 340 -6.60 37.83 27.12
CA ILE A 340 -7.37 37.85 28.37
C ILE A 340 -6.55 37.26 29.51
N GLU A 341 -5.87 36.14 29.29
CA GLU A 341 -4.99 35.56 30.31
C GLU A 341 -3.86 36.54 30.73
N LEU A 342 -3.25 37.26 29.78
CA LEU A 342 -2.26 38.30 30.08
C LEU A 342 -2.86 39.47 30.86
N GLU A 343 -4.08 39.91 30.50
CA GLU A 343 -4.81 41.00 31.16
C GLU A 343 -5.21 40.64 32.61
N VAL A 344 -5.69 39.42 32.83
CA VAL A 344 -6.04 38.88 34.16
C VAL A 344 -4.81 38.81 35.06
N ASN A 345 -3.68 38.37 34.52
CA ASN A 345 -2.42 38.27 35.24
C ASN A 345 -1.68 39.61 35.38
N GLN A 346 -2.23 40.70 34.83
CA GLN A 346 -1.60 42.04 34.79
C GLN A 346 -0.21 42.05 34.13
N GLN A 347 -0.03 41.19 33.12
CA GLN A 347 1.21 41.03 32.36
C GLN A 347 1.14 41.65 30.96
N TYR A 348 0.00 42.24 30.59
CA TYR A 348 -0.18 42.85 29.28
C TYR A 348 0.63 44.15 29.13
N ASP A 349 1.64 44.09 28.27
CA ASP A 349 2.39 45.22 27.71
C ASP A 349 1.90 45.53 26.28
N GLU A 350 1.45 46.77 26.03
CA GLU A 350 0.86 47.17 24.74
C GLU A 350 1.88 47.21 23.59
N GLU A 351 3.09 47.70 23.81
CA GLU A 351 4.09 47.80 22.73
C GLU A 351 4.55 46.41 22.27
N LEU A 352 4.77 45.50 23.22
CA LEU A 352 5.24 44.14 22.93
C LEU A 352 4.14 43.25 22.39
N HIS A 353 2.98 43.22 23.03
CA HIS A 353 1.93 42.27 22.67
C HIS A 353 1.15 42.70 21.44
N ASP A 354 0.88 44.00 21.23
CA ASP A 354 0.17 44.42 20.02
C ASP A 354 1.00 44.10 18.77
N SER A 355 2.31 44.32 18.82
CA SER A 355 3.20 43.95 17.71
C SER A 355 3.21 42.44 17.45
N TYR A 356 3.18 41.62 18.49
CA TYR A 356 3.13 40.16 18.37
C TYR A 356 1.79 39.69 17.79
N PHE A 357 0.67 40.15 18.34
CA PHE A 357 -0.66 39.71 17.93
C PHE A 357 -1.10 40.27 16.58
N ASN A 358 -0.60 41.43 16.15
CA ASN A 358 -0.84 41.95 14.80
C ASN A 358 -0.19 41.09 13.69
N GLY A 359 0.91 40.39 14.00
CA GLY A 359 1.57 39.45 13.10
C GLY A 359 1.13 37.99 13.28
N PHE A 360 0.19 37.74 14.20
CA PHE A 360 -0.21 36.39 14.56
C PHE A 360 -0.95 35.73 13.39
N SER A 361 -0.54 34.52 13.08
CA SER A 361 -1.04 33.73 11.95
C SER A 361 -1.09 32.27 12.33
N ARG A 362 -1.63 31.42 11.44
CA ARG A 362 -1.69 29.97 11.61
C ARG A 362 -0.39 29.36 12.14
N SER A 363 0.76 29.81 11.64
CA SER A 363 2.09 29.31 12.04
C SER A 363 2.44 29.48 13.53
N HIS A 364 1.68 30.31 14.26
CA HIS A 364 1.86 30.57 15.69
C HIS A 364 0.93 29.77 16.59
N LEU A 365 -0.02 29.01 16.01
CA LEU A 365 -0.90 28.11 16.75
C LEU A 365 -0.12 26.87 17.19
N SER A 366 -0.30 26.45 18.43
CA SER A 366 0.26 25.19 18.92
C SER A 366 -0.62 24.01 18.50
N ASP A 367 -0.09 22.79 18.55
CA ASP A 367 -0.89 21.58 18.36
C ASP A 367 -2.04 21.48 19.39
N GLU A 368 -1.83 22.02 20.59
CA GLU A 368 -2.85 22.12 21.64
C GLU A 368 -3.98 23.10 21.30
N ASP A 369 -3.70 24.15 20.53
CA ASP A 369 -4.76 25.03 20.02
C ASP A 369 -5.53 24.33 18.89
N LEU A 370 -4.80 23.72 17.95
CA LEU A 370 -5.37 23.11 16.74
C LEU A 370 -6.32 21.94 17.03
N ILE A 371 -6.17 21.27 18.18
CA ILE A 371 -7.10 20.21 18.61
C ILE A 371 -8.56 20.71 18.77
N TYR A 372 -8.75 22.02 19.01
CA TYR A 372 -10.07 22.64 19.13
C TYR A 372 -10.65 23.11 17.80
N PHE A 373 -9.83 23.21 16.75
CA PHE A 373 -10.30 23.55 15.42
C PHE A 373 -11.22 22.45 14.90
N ARG A 374 -12.41 22.82 14.44
CA ARG A 374 -13.39 21.83 13.91
C ARG A 374 -12.88 21.28 12.58
N PRO A 375 -12.84 19.96 12.39
CA PRO A 375 -12.44 19.36 11.13
C PRO A 375 -13.42 19.76 10.03
N ILE A 376 -12.87 20.25 8.92
CA ILE A 376 -13.61 20.53 7.69
C ILE A 376 -13.34 19.37 6.75
N ILE A 377 -14.40 18.65 6.38
CA ILE A 377 -14.34 17.45 5.56
C ILE A 377 -15.03 17.72 4.24
N ILE A 378 -14.43 17.29 3.13
CA ILE A 378 -15.07 17.27 1.81
C ILE A 378 -15.37 15.82 1.47
N VAL A 379 -16.59 15.50 1.09
CA VAL A 379 -16.98 14.16 0.63
C VAL A 379 -17.37 14.25 -0.85
N GLU A 380 -16.65 13.53 -1.71
CA GLU A 380 -16.89 13.57 -3.16
C GLU A 380 -16.34 12.33 -3.87
N GLU A 381 -16.84 12.03 -5.07
CA GLU A 381 -16.24 11.00 -5.94
C GLU A 381 -14.84 11.39 -6.47
N GLY A 382 -13.95 10.41 -6.60
CA GLY A 382 -12.58 10.62 -7.08
C GLY A 382 -12.50 11.26 -8.47
N GLY A 383 -13.39 10.87 -9.39
CA GLY A 383 -13.48 11.47 -10.73
C GLY A 383 -13.77 12.97 -10.68
N GLU A 384 -14.80 13.35 -9.94
CA GLU A 384 -15.24 14.75 -9.78
C GLU A 384 -14.17 15.62 -9.10
N LEU A 385 -13.44 15.07 -8.12
CA LEU A 385 -12.31 15.75 -7.49
C LEU A 385 -11.18 16.07 -8.48
N MET A 386 -10.90 15.16 -9.42
CA MET A 386 -9.86 15.36 -10.45
C MET A 386 -10.25 16.42 -11.48
N GLU A 387 -11.53 16.53 -11.82
CA GLU A 387 -12.04 17.65 -12.65
C GLU A 387 -11.81 19.01 -11.96
N GLN A 388 -11.82 19.04 -10.63
CA GLN A 388 -11.58 20.22 -9.78
C GLN A 388 -10.10 20.36 -9.34
N SER A 389 -9.16 19.78 -10.07
CA SER A 389 -7.73 19.67 -9.71
C SER A 389 -7.08 20.95 -9.18
N LYS A 390 -7.40 22.14 -9.72
CA LYS A 390 -6.83 23.41 -9.24
C LYS A 390 -7.21 23.71 -7.78
N ASP A 391 -8.49 23.57 -7.44
CA ASP A 391 -8.97 23.87 -6.10
C ASP A 391 -8.60 22.74 -5.13
N LEU A 392 -8.61 21.49 -5.61
CA LEU A 392 -8.08 20.35 -4.88
C LEU A 392 -6.61 20.58 -4.47
N LEU A 393 -5.73 20.94 -5.41
CA LEU A 393 -4.32 21.20 -5.12
C LEU A 393 -4.11 22.36 -4.14
N ALA A 394 -5.01 23.36 -4.13
CA ALA A 394 -4.97 24.45 -3.16
C ALA A 394 -5.33 23.96 -1.74
N LEU A 395 -6.30 23.05 -1.63
CA LEU A 395 -6.71 22.40 -0.37
C LEU A 395 -5.68 21.39 0.15
N LEU A 396 -4.83 20.87 -0.73
CA LEU A 396 -3.70 20.00 -0.42
C LEU A 396 -2.40 20.77 -0.14
N SER A 397 -2.50 22.05 0.24
CA SER A 397 -1.35 22.84 0.68
C SER A 397 -1.11 22.69 2.17
N GLN A 398 0.15 22.76 2.60
CA GLN A 398 0.58 22.69 4.01
C GLN A 398 -0.24 23.56 4.97
N ASP A 399 -0.73 24.71 4.51
CA ASP A 399 -1.54 25.65 5.28
C ASP A 399 -3.04 25.31 5.30
N SER A 400 -3.45 24.14 4.81
CA SER A 400 -4.81 23.63 4.89
C SER A 400 -4.95 22.62 6.04
N LEU A 401 -6.09 22.63 6.74
CA LEU A 401 -6.48 21.57 7.70
C LEU A 401 -7.63 20.72 7.15
N VAL A 402 -7.91 20.86 5.86
CA VAL A 402 -9.06 20.22 5.24
C VAL A 402 -8.79 18.73 5.06
N LYS A 403 -9.80 17.94 5.41
CA LYS A 403 -9.82 16.49 5.25
C LYS A 403 -10.65 16.19 4.01
N ILE A 404 -10.15 15.37 3.10
CA ILE A 404 -10.84 14.99 1.88
C ILE A 404 -11.16 13.51 1.97
N PHE A 405 -12.43 13.18 1.86
CA PHE A 405 -12.94 11.83 1.77
C PHE A 405 -13.42 11.60 0.34
N SER A 406 -12.53 10.98 -0.44
CA SER A 406 -12.80 10.54 -1.81
C SER A 406 -13.45 9.16 -1.84
N ILE A 407 -14.50 9.05 -2.65
CA ILE A 407 -15.21 7.81 -2.92
C ILE A 407 -14.78 7.30 -4.31
N THR A 408 -14.29 6.07 -4.36
CA THR A 408 -14.14 5.32 -5.62
C THR A 408 -15.13 4.17 -5.59
N LYS A 409 -15.92 3.97 -6.64
CA LYS A 409 -16.89 2.86 -6.70
C LYS A 409 -16.29 1.67 -7.44
N THR A 410 -16.77 0.47 -7.12
CA THR A 410 -16.39 -0.73 -7.87
C THR A 410 -16.67 -0.61 -9.37
N ASN A 411 -17.74 0.09 -9.77
CA ASN A 411 -18.06 0.31 -11.19
C ASN A 411 -17.02 1.16 -11.92
N ASP A 412 -16.39 2.10 -11.22
CA ASP A 412 -15.32 2.94 -11.80
C ASP A 412 -14.09 2.09 -12.14
N ILE A 413 -13.79 1.11 -11.28
CA ILE A 413 -12.74 0.11 -11.53
C ILE A 413 -13.15 -0.88 -12.63
N LEU A 414 -14.42 -1.31 -12.62
CA LEU A 414 -14.90 -2.37 -13.51
C LEU A 414 -15.07 -1.92 -14.96
N ASN A 415 -15.19 -0.63 -15.26
CA ASN A 415 -15.51 -0.13 -16.59
C ASN A 415 -14.27 -0.03 -17.51
N PRO A 416 -14.00 -1.03 -18.37
CA PRO A 416 -12.82 -1.01 -19.23
C PRO A 416 -13.09 -0.29 -20.56
N LYS A 417 -14.32 0.22 -20.77
CA LYS A 417 -14.74 0.94 -21.98
C LYS A 417 -14.50 2.45 -21.90
N GLY A 418 -14.21 2.99 -20.72
CA GLY A 418 -13.73 4.37 -20.58
C GLY A 418 -12.47 4.60 -21.42
N ASP A 419 -12.29 5.81 -21.93
CA ASP A 419 -11.02 6.21 -22.55
C ASP A 419 -9.91 6.05 -21.51
N ILE A 420 -8.67 5.79 -21.93
CA ILE A 420 -7.53 5.66 -21.00
C ILE A 420 -7.35 6.93 -20.14
N SER A 421 -7.84 8.08 -20.62
CA SER A 421 -7.90 9.34 -19.86
C SER A 421 -8.87 9.32 -18.67
N ASP A 422 -9.88 8.44 -18.69
CA ASP A 422 -10.92 8.38 -17.66
C ASP A 422 -10.41 7.70 -16.37
N ASP A 423 -9.28 6.97 -16.45
CA ASP A 423 -8.62 6.32 -15.32
C ASP A 423 -7.80 7.28 -14.43
N THR A 424 -7.72 8.57 -14.78
CA THR A 424 -6.90 9.57 -14.06
C THR A 424 -7.23 9.67 -12.57
N HIS A 425 -8.45 9.34 -12.16
CA HIS A 425 -8.86 9.30 -10.76
C HIS A 425 -8.29 8.10 -9.97
N LEU A 426 -7.96 6.99 -10.64
CA LEU A 426 -7.30 5.83 -10.02
C LEU A 426 -5.83 6.10 -9.67
N ASP A 427 -5.27 7.19 -10.20
CA ASP A 427 -3.90 7.67 -9.96
C ASP A 427 -3.84 8.88 -9.02
N ILE A 428 -4.96 9.23 -8.37
CA ILE A 428 -5.03 10.33 -7.40
C ILE A 428 -4.02 10.17 -6.26
N ALA A 429 -3.72 8.93 -5.89
CA ALA A 429 -2.70 8.58 -4.91
C ALA A 429 -1.32 9.17 -5.27
N SER A 430 -0.90 9.02 -6.52
CA SER A 430 0.37 9.59 -7.00
C SER A 430 0.40 11.10 -6.79
N LEU A 431 -0.67 11.80 -7.21
CA LEU A 431 -0.78 13.25 -7.11
C LEU A 431 -0.70 13.73 -5.65
N VAL A 432 -1.36 13.03 -4.73
CA VAL A 432 -1.34 13.40 -3.31
C VAL A 432 0.01 13.08 -2.68
N ILE A 433 0.58 11.91 -2.92
CA ILE A 433 1.90 11.51 -2.36
C ILE A 433 3.01 12.47 -2.83
N PHE A 434 2.95 12.94 -4.07
CA PHE A 434 3.93 13.92 -4.59
C PHE A 434 3.92 15.27 -3.87
N ARG A 435 2.84 15.62 -3.16
CA ARG A 435 2.76 16.83 -2.32
C ARG A 435 3.63 16.70 -1.06
N ARG A 436 3.79 15.48 -0.54
CA ARG A 436 4.63 15.10 0.63
C ARG A 436 4.16 15.61 1.99
N ASP A 437 3.34 16.65 2.02
CA ASP A 437 2.80 17.37 3.20
C ASP A 437 1.33 17.01 3.51
N VAL A 438 0.81 15.93 2.90
CA VAL A 438 -0.57 15.46 3.06
C VAL A 438 -0.57 14.02 3.55
N ASN A 439 -1.33 13.72 4.60
CA ASN A 439 -1.59 12.34 5.01
C ASN A 439 -2.51 11.67 3.97
N PHE A 440 -2.16 10.50 3.46
CA PHE A 440 -2.94 9.80 2.44
C PHE A 440 -3.22 8.37 2.88
N PHE A 441 -4.48 7.95 2.78
CA PHE A 441 -4.89 6.58 3.06
C PHE A 441 -5.81 6.08 1.96
N GLN A 442 -5.48 4.92 1.41
CA GLN A 442 -6.27 4.23 0.40
C GLN A 442 -6.55 2.80 0.83
N SER A 443 -7.83 2.42 0.83
CA SER A 443 -8.27 1.07 1.19
C SER A 443 -9.69 0.79 0.71
N GLY A 444 -10.28 -0.34 1.11
CA GLY A 444 -11.70 -0.65 0.85
C GLY A 444 -12.44 -1.07 2.11
N LEU A 445 -13.76 -1.24 1.98
CA LEU A 445 -14.62 -1.74 3.05
C LEU A 445 -14.48 -3.24 3.34
N ASP A 446 -13.56 -3.94 2.67
CA ASP A 446 -13.21 -5.32 3.04
C ASP A 446 -12.51 -5.40 4.42
N THR A 447 -11.88 -4.30 4.86
CA THR A 447 -11.36 -4.16 6.23
C THR A 447 -11.78 -2.82 6.88
N PRO A 448 -13.00 -2.72 7.42
CA PRO A 448 -13.50 -1.48 8.04
C PRO A 448 -12.65 -0.98 9.21
N PHE A 449 -11.95 -1.88 9.92
CA PHE A 449 -11.01 -1.52 10.99
C PHE A 449 -9.87 -0.63 10.51
N ALA A 450 -9.28 -0.93 9.35
CA ALA A 450 -8.17 -0.13 8.83
C ALA A 450 -8.60 1.31 8.52
N PHE A 451 -9.81 1.48 7.98
CA PHE A 451 -10.39 2.79 7.73
C PHE A 451 -10.74 3.53 9.02
N ASN A 452 -11.30 2.81 10.00
CA ASN A 452 -11.57 3.37 11.32
C ASN A 452 -10.30 3.93 11.98
N ASP A 453 -9.22 3.13 11.97
CA ASP A 453 -7.96 3.50 12.59
C ASP A 453 -7.32 4.69 11.86
N ALA A 454 -7.39 4.73 10.53
CA ALA A 454 -6.93 5.88 9.75
C ALA A 454 -7.68 7.18 10.10
N ILE A 455 -9.00 7.14 10.27
CA ILE A 455 -9.75 8.33 10.71
C ILE A 455 -9.33 8.74 12.13
N ASP A 456 -9.23 7.79 13.06
CA ASP A 456 -8.85 8.09 14.45
C ASP A 456 -7.46 8.75 14.51
N ASP A 457 -6.50 8.22 13.76
CA ASP A 457 -5.13 8.73 13.70
C ASP A 457 -5.06 10.12 13.05
N GLU A 458 -5.88 10.40 12.03
CA GLU A 458 -5.65 11.53 11.11
C GLU A 458 -6.64 12.70 11.25
N ILE A 459 -7.83 12.49 11.83
CA ILE A 459 -8.89 13.51 11.90
C ILE A 459 -8.49 14.76 12.71
N ASP A 460 -7.67 14.57 13.75
CA ASP A 460 -7.20 15.65 14.62
C ASP A 460 -5.82 16.19 14.21
N THR A 461 -5.19 15.62 13.17
CA THR A 461 -3.84 16.01 12.79
C THR A 461 -3.80 17.40 12.16
N PRO A 462 -2.72 18.17 12.36
CA PRO A 462 -2.57 19.52 11.81
C PRO A 462 -2.18 19.54 10.32
N PHE A 463 -2.40 18.43 9.61
CA PHE A 463 -2.09 18.28 8.19
C PHE A 463 -3.35 18.14 7.36
N PRO A 464 -3.32 18.53 6.08
CA PRO A 464 -4.32 18.05 5.13
C PRO A 464 -4.31 16.52 5.12
N THR A 465 -5.49 15.94 4.96
CA THR A 465 -5.65 14.47 4.93
C THR A 465 -6.51 14.09 3.74
N PHE A 466 -6.18 12.98 3.10
CA PHE A 466 -6.90 12.46 1.96
C PHE A 466 -7.18 10.97 2.15
N TRP A 467 -8.44 10.64 2.41
CA TRP A 467 -8.96 9.29 2.49
C TRP A 467 -9.58 8.91 1.15
N ASN A 468 -9.03 7.92 0.44
CA ASN A 468 -9.59 7.36 -0.78
C ASN A 468 -10.14 5.95 -0.51
N LEU A 469 -11.46 5.80 -0.44
CA LEU A 469 -12.09 4.53 -0.07
C LEU A 469 -12.81 3.89 -1.25
N LEU A 470 -12.52 2.62 -1.50
CA LEU A 470 -13.26 1.80 -2.45
C LEU A 470 -14.57 1.29 -1.82
N LEU A 471 -15.69 1.78 -2.35
CA LEU A 471 -17.05 1.41 -1.95
C LEU A 471 -17.70 0.48 -2.99
N PRO A 472 -18.54 -0.47 -2.55
CA PRO A 472 -19.35 -1.26 -3.46
C PRO A 472 -20.40 -0.37 -4.15
N SER A 473 -20.62 -0.59 -5.44
CA SER A 473 -21.72 0.05 -6.18
C SER A 473 -23.06 -0.59 -5.80
N SER A 474 -24.06 0.24 -5.53
CA SER A 474 -25.43 -0.18 -5.19
C SER A 474 -26.16 -0.88 -6.36
N GLU A 475 -25.71 -0.66 -7.59
CA GLU A 475 -26.31 -1.22 -8.81
C GLU A 475 -25.87 -2.66 -9.11
N SER A 476 -24.83 -3.16 -8.44
CA SER A 476 -24.04 -4.28 -8.96
C SER A 476 -23.96 -5.43 -7.98
N TYR A 477 -24.89 -6.39 -8.11
CA TYR A 477 -24.91 -7.68 -7.41
C TYR A 477 -25.16 -7.57 -5.88
N GLY A 478 -25.66 -8.64 -5.25
CA GLY A 478 -25.96 -8.63 -3.81
C GLY A 478 -24.71 -8.36 -2.93
N VAL A 479 -24.91 -7.91 -1.69
CA VAL A 479 -23.85 -7.42 -0.76
C VAL A 479 -22.63 -8.36 -0.66
N LYS A 480 -22.87 -9.68 -0.71
CA LYS A 480 -21.81 -10.71 -0.69
C LYS A 480 -20.87 -10.62 -1.90
N HIS A 481 -21.41 -10.49 -3.11
CA HIS A 481 -20.60 -10.35 -4.34
C HIS A 481 -19.85 -9.02 -4.33
N ASN A 482 -20.52 -7.96 -3.89
CA ASN A 482 -19.94 -6.64 -3.80
C ASN A 482 -18.70 -6.57 -2.90
N THR A 483 -18.73 -7.27 -1.75
CA THR A 483 -17.56 -7.26 -0.86
C THR A 483 -16.40 -8.09 -1.40
N LEU A 484 -16.69 -9.20 -2.09
CA LEU A 484 -15.68 -9.97 -2.81
C LEU A 484 -15.02 -9.13 -3.91
N LEU A 485 -15.79 -8.33 -4.64
CA LEU A 485 -15.28 -7.42 -5.67
C LEU A 485 -14.33 -6.38 -5.10
N VAL A 486 -14.68 -5.74 -3.98
CA VAL A 486 -13.80 -4.77 -3.30
C VAL A 486 -12.47 -5.41 -2.91
N LYS A 487 -12.51 -6.59 -2.28
CA LYS A 487 -11.29 -7.29 -1.87
C LYS A 487 -10.45 -7.73 -3.07
N ALA A 488 -11.08 -8.28 -4.11
CA ALA A 488 -10.37 -8.70 -5.31
C ALA A 488 -9.76 -7.51 -6.07
N ALA A 489 -10.42 -6.35 -6.10
CA ALA A 489 -9.86 -5.11 -6.65
C ALA A 489 -8.58 -4.69 -5.91
N ILE A 490 -8.52 -4.87 -4.60
CA ILE A 490 -7.33 -4.56 -3.80
C ILE A 490 -6.21 -5.56 -4.08
N GLU A 491 -6.48 -6.87 -3.93
CA GLU A 491 -5.46 -7.92 -4.08
C GLU A 491 -4.90 -7.98 -5.51
N SER A 492 -5.73 -7.74 -6.52
CA SER A 492 -5.33 -7.72 -7.93
C SER A 492 -4.46 -6.52 -8.34
N ARG A 493 -4.16 -5.59 -7.43
CA ARG A 493 -3.51 -4.29 -7.72
C ARG A 493 -4.37 -3.29 -8.51
N ALA A 494 -5.66 -3.57 -8.75
CA ALA A 494 -6.54 -2.58 -9.36
C ALA A 494 -6.71 -1.36 -8.44
N PHE A 495 -6.78 -1.55 -7.12
CA PHE A 495 -6.89 -0.50 -6.11
C PHE A 495 -6.09 -0.86 -4.85
N PRO A 496 -4.74 -0.83 -4.88
CA PRO A 496 -3.92 -1.32 -3.79
C PRO A 496 -4.08 -0.47 -2.53
N ARG A 497 -3.80 -1.07 -1.37
CA ARG A 497 -3.78 -0.38 -0.07
C ARG A 497 -2.54 0.48 0.04
N ILE A 498 -2.71 1.71 0.50
CA ILE A 498 -1.60 2.65 0.67
C ILE A 498 -1.86 3.46 1.94
N LYS A 499 -0.87 3.56 2.83
CA LYS A 499 -0.88 4.53 3.93
C LYS A 499 0.36 5.41 3.79
N TYR A 500 0.20 6.72 3.79
CA TYR A 500 1.27 7.69 3.77
C TYR A 500 1.09 8.69 4.91
N GLU A 501 2.04 8.71 5.83
CA GLU A 501 1.99 9.47 7.08
C GLU A 501 3.14 10.49 7.12
N VAL A 502 2.81 11.78 7.13
CA VAL A 502 3.79 12.86 7.07
C VAL A 502 4.79 12.80 8.24
N ASN A 503 4.34 12.36 9.41
CA ASN A 503 5.11 12.36 10.66
C ASN A 503 5.79 11.03 11.01
N ARG A 504 5.64 9.98 10.19
CA ARG A 504 6.18 8.64 10.52
C ARG A 504 7.70 8.56 10.42
N GLY A 505 8.32 9.39 9.59
CA GLY A 505 9.78 9.46 9.47
C GLY A 505 10.26 10.65 8.64
N ASN A 506 11.58 10.68 8.39
CA ASN A 506 12.22 11.81 7.72
C ASN A 506 12.35 11.60 6.21
N HIS A 507 12.45 10.35 5.76
CA HIS A 507 12.54 10.00 4.35
C HIS A 507 11.17 9.60 3.80
N ILE A 508 10.98 9.74 2.49
CA ILE A 508 9.73 9.36 1.83
C ILE A 508 9.39 7.88 2.06
N GLY A 509 10.42 7.03 2.07
CA GLY A 509 10.30 5.60 2.32
C GLY A 509 9.87 5.21 3.72
N ASP A 510 10.14 6.04 4.73
CA ASP A 510 9.65 5.81 6.09
C ASP A 510 8.17 6.16 6.24
N ARG A 511 7.69 7.07 5.37
CA ARG A 511 6.36 7.67 5.43
C ARG A 511 5.32 6.84 4.70
N LEU A 512 5.73 6.09 3.69
CA LEU A 512 4.86 5.24 2.88
C LEU A 512 4.82 3.81 3.44
N ASP A 513 3.64 3.21 3.51
CA ASP A 513 3.44 1.84 3.96
C ASP A 513 2.44 1.11 3.05
N ILE A 514 2.94 0.06 2.42
CA ILE A 514 2.16 -0.86 1.56
C ILE A 514 2.10 -2.29 2.09
N SER A 515 2.58 -2.52 3.32
CA SER A 515 2.70 -3.86 3.93
C SER A 515 1.37 -4.60 4.10
N LYS A 516 0.24 -3.87 4.02
CA LYS A 516 -1.11 -4.43 4.16
C LYS A 516 -1.67 -5.06 2.88
N ASN A 517 -0.89 -5.12 1.80
CA ASN A 517 -1.26 -5.81 0.57
C ASN A 517 -0.78 -7.28 0.58
N ALA A 518 -1.47 -8.16 -0.15
CA ALA A 518 -1.06 -9.56 -0.29
C ALA A 518 0.19 -9.71 -1.16
N GLN A 519 1.10 -10.63 -0.79
CA GLN A 519 2.29 -11.04 -1.55
C GLN A 519 2.99 -9.85 -2.23
N ILE A 520 3.49 -8.89 -1.43
CA ILE A 520 4.00 -7.59 -1.90
C ILE A 520 5.21 -7.71 -2.83
N GLU A 521 5.97 -8.78 -2.66
CA GLU A 521 7.12 -9.18 -3.46
C GLU A 521 6.76 -9.55 -4.91
N LEU A 522 5.51 -9.96 -5.15
CA LEU A 522 5.01 -10.32 -6.48
C LEU A 522 4.30 -9.14 -7.15
N ASP A 523 4.44 -9.05 -8.47
CA ASP A 523 3.69 -8.12 -9.30
C ASP A 523 2.19 -8.39 -9.22
N PHE A 524 1.81 -9.67 -9.31
CA PHE A 524 0.46 -10.16 -9.05
C PHE A 524 0.50 -11.33 -8.06
N PRO A 525 -0.38 -11.34 -7.03
CA PRO A 525 -0.43 -12.46 -6.09
C PRO A 525 -0.79 -13.76 -6.81
N SER A 526 -0.20 -14.86 -6.34
CA SER A 526 -0.31 -16.19 -6.95
C SER A 526 -0.98 -17.15 -5.97
N TYR A 527 -2.02 -17.83 -6.46
CA TYR A 527 -2.82 -18.77 -5.68
C TYR A 527 -2.83 -20.15 -6.35
N ARG A 528 -2.61 -21.18 -5.54
CA ARG A 528 -2.61 -22.57 -5.98
C ARG A 528 -4.01 -23.16 -5.90
N LEU A 529 -4.51 -23.70 -7.00
CA LEU A 529 -5.79 -24.38 -7.11
C LEU A 529 -5.63 -25.80 -7.65
N ASP A 530 -6.36 -26.75 -7.06
CA ASP A 530 -6.43 -28.11 -7.57
C ASP A 530 -7.47 -28.20 -8.69
N VAL A 531 -7.07 -28.77 -9.82
CA VAL A 531 -7.87 -28.89 -11.04
C VAL A 531 -7.97 -30.37 -11.40
N GLN A 532 -9.16 -30.82 -11.77
CA GLN A 532 -9.36 -32.17 -12.26
C GLN A 532 -9.01 -32.25 -13.76
N SER A 533 -7.92 -32.95 -14.05
CA SER A 533 -7.45 -33.27 -15.39
C SER A 533 -7.84 -34.70 -15.80
N THR A 534 -7.66 -35.02 -17.08
CA THR A 534 -7.84 -36.38 -17.63
C THR A 534 -6.97 -37.47 -16.96
N ASN A 535 -5.90 -37.08 -16.26
CA ASN A 535 -4.94 -37.99 -15.61
C ASN A 535 -5.03 -38.03 -14.07
N GLY A 536 -5.93 -37.24 -13.45
CA GLY A 536 -5.99 -37.06 -12.00
C GLY A 536 -6.22 -35.60 -11.59
N ALA A 537 -6.16 -35.32 -10.29
CA ALA A 537 -6.16 -33.94 -9.81
C ALA A 537 -4.72 -33.39 -9.85
N ASP A 538 -4.52 -32.29 -10.58
CA ASP A 538 -3.25 -31.57 -10.72
C ASP A 538 -3.39 -30.19 -10.08
N SER A 539 -2.40 -29.74 -9.31
CA SER A 539 -2.39 -28.37 -8.80
C SER A 539 -1.79 -27.41 -9.85
N HIS A 540 -2.45 -26.27 -10.05
CA HIS A 540 -1.99 -25.20 -10.92
C HIS A 540 -1.94 -23.87 -10.15
N ASP A 541 -0.93 -23.06 -10.46
CA ASP A 541 -0.81 -21.70 -9.95
C ASP A 541 -1.50 -20.71 -10.89
N PHE A 542 -2.31 -19.83 -10.31
CA PHE A 542 -3.03 -18.78 -11.03
C PHE A 542 -2.73 -17.43 -10.39
N ASN A 543 -2.33 -16.46 -11.21
CA ASN A 543 -2.13 -15.08 -10.77
C ASN A 543 -3.44 -14.31 -10.77
N LEU A 544 -3.74 -13.57 -9.69
CA LEU A 544 -4.86 -12.66 -9.63
C LEU A 544 -4.46 -11.30 -10.23
N THR A 545 -5.01 -10.98 -11.40
CA THR A 545 -4.73 -9.74 -12.13
C THR A 545 -5.95 -8.80 -12.11
N PRO A 546 -5.80 -7.50 -12.41
CA PRO A 546 -6.94 -6.60 -12.54
C PRO A 546 -7.96 -7.07 -13.60
N CYS A 547 -7.51 -7.86 -14.58
CA CYS A 547 -8.39 -8.45 -15.59
C CYS A 547 -9.46 -9.34 -14.96
N ASP A 548 -9.11 -10.13 -13.94
CA ASP A 548 -10.06 -11.01 -13.26
C ASP A 548 -11.18 -10.21 -12.61
N VAL A 549 -10.87 -9.01 -12.11
CA VAL A 549 -11.87 -8.07 -11.59
C VAL A 549 -12.68 -7.47 -12.74
N PHE A 550 -12.05 -6.96 -13.81
CA PHE A 550 -12.77 -6.33 -14.93
C PHE A 550 -13.77 -7.26 -15.62
N VAL A 551 -13.47 -8.57 -15.71
CA VAL A 551 -14.38 -9.57 -16.29
C VAL A 551 -15.66 -9.74 -15.45
N MET A 552 -15.66 -9.32 -14.19
CA MET A 552 -16.87 -9.31 -13.35
C MET A 552 -17.85 -8.17 -13.70
N ASN A 553 -17.50 -7.28 -14.63
CA ASN A 553 -18.41 -6.26 -15.13
C ASN A 553 -19.60 -6.91 -15.87
N GLY A 554 -20.83 -6.42 -15.62
CA GLY A 554 -22.03 -6.85 -16.33
C GLY A 554 -21.96 -6.71 -17.86
N GLU A 555 -21.08 -5.84 -18.38
CA GLU A 555 -20.83 -5.63 -19.80
C GLU A 555 -19.58 -6.36 -20.33
N ALA A 556 -18.99 -7.28 -19.56
CA ALA A 556 -17.78 -8.01 -19.97
C ALA A 556 -17.95 -8.85 -21.23
N GLU A 557 -19.18 -9.29 -21.52
CA GLU A 557 -19.52 -9.94 -22.78
C GLU A 557 -19.24 -9.06 -24.02
N ASP A 558 -19.05 -7.76 -23.89
CA ASP A 558 -18.71 -6.90 -25.04
C ASP A 558 -17.22 -6.95 -25.39
N PHE A 559 -16.34 -7.18 -24.41
CA PHE A 559 -14.89 -7.09 -24.57
C PHE A 559 -14.12 -8.37 -24.23
N VAL A 560 -14.79 -9.47 -23.84
CA VAL A 560 -14.14 -10.76 -23.52
C VAL A 560 -14.53 -11.84 -24.53
N GLU A 561 -13.59 -12.41 -25.29
CA GLU A 561 -13.86 -13.54 -26.18
C GLU A 561 -13.48 -14.87 -25.49
N VAL A 562 -14.49 -15.65 -25.11
CA VAL A 562 -14.30 -16.99 -24.52
C VAL A 562 -13.97 -18.00 -25.62
N LEU A 563 -12.94 -18.83 -25.38
CA LEU A 563 -12.56 -19.87 -26.33
C LEU A 563 -13.54 -21.05 -26.27
N PRO A 564 -13.88 -21.65 -27.42
CA PRO A 564 -14.81 -22.79 -27.46
C PRO A 564 -14.26 -24.07 -26.83
N PHE A 565 -12.93 -24.22 -26.75
CA PHE A 565 -12.24 -25.36 -26.12
C PHE A 565 -10.82 -24.95 -25.67
N ASN A 566 -10.23 -25.70 -24.74
CA ASN A 566 -8.87 -25.43 -24.25
C ASN A 566 -7.80 -26.05 -25.15
N SER A 567 -7.33 -25.30 -26.12
CA SER A 567 -6.20 -25.70 -26.96
C SER A 567 -4.86 -25.69 -26.19
N LYS A 568 -3.97 -26.63 -26.55
CA LYS A 568 -2.54 -26.63 -26.18
C LYS A 568 -1.76 -25.75 -27.16
N ASP A 569 -2.08 -24.47 -27.20
CA ASP A 569 -1.43 -23.49 -28.07
C ASP A 569 -0.47 -22.64 -27.25
N ASP A 570 0.84 -22.81 -27.48
CA ASP A 570 1.91 -22.13 -26.74
C ASP A 570 1.93 -20.60 -26.95
N THR A 571 1.10 -20.09 -27.86
CA THR A 571 0.96 -18.63 -28.05
C THR A 571 -0.12 -18.01 -27.20
N LEU A 572 -0.99 -18.82 -26.58
CA LEU A 572 -1.96 -18.38 -25.59
C LEU A 572 -1.31 -18.49 -24.22
N ILE A 573 -0.89 -17.36 -23.66
CA ILE A 573 -0.16 -17.31 -22.39
C ILE A 573 -0.93 -16.49 -21.35
N PRO A 574 -0.77 -16.78 -20.05
CA PRO A 574 -1.36 -15.97 -18.98
C PRO A 574 -0.99 -14.48 -19.10
N ILE A 575 -1.88 -13.59 -18.64
CA ILE A 575 -1.63 -12.14 -18.64
C ILE A 575 -0.37 -11.77 -17.85
N SER A 576 -0.10 -12.44 -16.72
CA SER A 576 1.13 -12.25 -15.94
C SER A 576 2.39 -12.50 -16.77
N GLU A 577 2.50 -13.69 -17.39
CA GLU A 577 3.63 -14.04 -18.28
C GLU A 577 3.75 -13.07 -19.47
N TYR A 578 2.62 -12.57 -20.00
CA TYR A 578 2.62 -11.64 -21.13
C TYR A 578 3.23 -10.28 -20.76
N LEU A 579 3.07 -9.86 -19.50
CA LEU A 579 3.51 -8.57 -18.98
C LEU A 579 4.95 -8.60 -18.44
N GLU A 580 5.40 -9.73 -17.88
CA GLU A 580 6.76 -9.94 -17.36
C GLU A 580 7.84 -9.92 -18.45
N GLY A 581 7.52 -10.42 -19.65
CA GLY A 581 8.50 -10.58 -20.72
C GLY A 581 8.96 -9.27 -21.37
N ASP A 582 10.20 -9.27 -21.88
CA ASP A 582 10.70 -8.21 -22.76
C ASP A 582 9.72 -7.95 -23.91
N PRO A 583 9.52 -6.70 -24.38
CA PRO A 583 8.57 -6.38 -25.46
C PRO A 583 8.75 -7.21 -26.74
N GLY A 584 9.95 -7.75 -26.96
CA GLY A 584 10.26 -8.67 -28.06
C GLY A 584 9.71 -10.10 -27.87
N SER A 585 9.65 -10.59 -26.64
CA SER A 585 9.22 -11.95 -26.28
C SER A 585 7.70 -12.15 -26.39
N SER A 586 6.93 -11.08 -26.25
CA SER A 586 5.46 -11.08 -26.37
C SER A 586 4.98 -11.00 -27.83
N LYS A 587 5.89 -10.86 -28.81
CA LYS A 587 5.54 -10.77 -30.23
C LYS A 587 4.82 -12.04 -30.70
N GLY A 588 3.58 -11.87 -31.13
CA GLY A 588 2.76 -12.96 -31.67
C GLY A 588 2.11 -13.85 -30.62
N LYS A 589 2.32 -13.58 -29.33
CA LYS A 589 1.58 -14.16 -28.22
C LYS A 589 0.26 -13.40 -28.00
N ILE A 590 -0.74 -14.06 -27.43
CA ILE A 590 -2.05 -13.51 -27.08
C ILE A 590 -2.30 -13.81 -25.59
N PRO A 591 -2.52 -12.78 -24.76
CA PRO A 591 -2.77 -12.97 -23.34
C PRO A 591 -4.15 -13.55 -23.08
N ILE A 592 -4.26 -14.40 -22.06
CA ILE A 592 -5.50 -15.06 -21.63
C ILE A 592 -5.81 -14.83 -20.16
N VAL A 593 -7.11 -14.84 -19.85
CA VAL A 593 -7.68 -14.96 -18.50
C VAL A 593 -8.41 -16.29 -18.38
N TRP A 594 -8.40 -16.89 -17.19
CA TRP A 594 -9.02 -18.17 -16.91
C TRP A 594 -10.40 -18.00 -16.30
N LEU A 595 -11.41 -18.62 -16.91
CA LEU A 595 -12.79 -18.61 -16.45
C LEU A 595 -13.26 -20.03 -16.10
N VAL A 596 -14.28 -20.14 -15.25
CA VAL A 596 -15.00 -21.36 -14.94
C VAL A 596 -16.48 -21.14 -15.24
N ASP A 597 -17.07 -22.06 -16.00
CA ASP A 597 -18.51 -22.03 -16.28
C ASP A 597 -19.34 -22.70 -15.16
N LYS A 598 -20.67 -22.69 -15.29
CA LYS A 598 -21.58 -23.27 -14.29
C LYS A 598 -21.42 -24.79 -14.11
N ASP A 599 -20.80 -25.45 -15.09
CA ASP A 599 -20.58 -26.90 -15.11
C ASP A 599 -19.16 -27.24 -14.59
N LEU A 600 -18.49 -26.27 -13.95
CA LEU A 600 -17.12 -26.38 -13.43
C LEU A 600 -16.06 -26.59 -14.51
N SER A 601 -16.35 -26.32 -15.78
CA SER A 601 -15.37 -26.46 -16.84
C SER A 601 -14.51 -25.20 -16.94
N LEU A 602 -13.19 -25.39 -16.86
CA LEU A 602 -12.22 -24.31 -17.12
C LEU A 602 -12.29 -23.90 -18.59
N LYS A 603 -12.29 -22.60 -18.84
CA LYS A 603 -12.23 -21.98 -20.17
C LYS A 603 -11.14 -20.93 -20.19
N LYS A 604 -10.43 -20.82 -21.31
CA LYS A 604 -9.58 -19.68 -21.62
C LYS A 604 -10.42 -18.57 -22.25
N ALA A 605 -10.14 -17.31 -21.91
CA ALA A 605 -10.73 -16.16 -22.58
C ALA A 605 -9.67 -15.13 -22.94
N VAL A 606 -9.88 -14.41 -24.04
CA VAL A 606 -9.00 -13.35 -24.53
C VAL A 606 -9.66 -11.99 -24.28
N VAL A 607 -8.84 -10.98 -23.96
CA VAL A 607 -9.25 -9.58 -23.81
C VAL A 607 -8.47 -8.70 -24.78
N PRO A 608 -8.98 -7.53 -25.20
CA PRO A 608 -8.29 -6.64 -26.14
C PRO A 608 -7.04 -5.98 -25.54
N VAL A 609 -6.15 -5.52 -26.41
CA VAL A 609 -4.91 -4.79 -26.04
C VAL A 609 -5.20 -3.58 -25.16
N SER A 610 -6.33 -2.88 -25.35
CA SER A 610 -6.70 -1.73 -24.51
C SER A 610 -6.86 -2.10 -23.04
N VAL A 611 -7.40 -3.29 -22.74
CA VAL A 611 -7.51 -3.81 -21.37
C VAL A 611 -6.12 -4.14 -20.82
N ILE A 612 -5.26 -4.74 -21.64
CA ILE A 612 -3.86 -5.03 -21.25
C ILE A 612 -3.07 -3.75 -20.95
N GLN A 613 -3.30 -2.67 -21.70
CA GLN A 613 -2.67 -1.37 -21.44
C GLN A 613 -3.10 -0.79 -20.09
N ARG A 614 -4.37 -0.93 -19.71
CA ARG A 614 -4.88 -0.51 -18.39
C ARG A 614 -4.25 -1.33 -17.26
N ILE A 615 -4.13 -2.66 -17.45
CA ILE A 615 -3.45 -3.54 -16.48
C ILE A 615 -1.98 -3.14 -16.34
N ARG A 616 -1.28 -2.87 -17.44
CA ARG A 616 0.09 -2.37 -17.41
C ARG A 616 0.19 -1.05 -16.64
N GLY A 617 -0.72 -0.10 -16.86
CA GLY A 617 -0.76 1.14 -16.08
C GLY A 617 -0.91 0.90 -14.57
N ARG A 618 -1.75 -0.05 -14.14
CA ARG A 618 -1.86 -0.43 -12.73
C ARG A 618 -0.61 -1.11 -12.19
N LEU A 619 0.06 -1.91 -13.01
CA LEU A 619 1.33 -2.54 -12.64
C LEU A 619 2.48 -1.52 -12.54
N ASP A 620 2.53 -0.56 -13.45
CA ASP A 620 3.49 0.55 -13.42
C ASP A 620 3.28 1.40 -12.16
N PHE A 621 2.02 1.70 -11.80
CA PHE A 621 1.68 2.37 -10.55
C PHE A 621 2.08 1.55 -9.32
N TRP A 622 1.82 0.24 -9.31
CA TRP A 622 2.25 -0.64 -8.22
C TRP A 622 3.77 -0.65 -8.05
N SER A 623 4.52 -0.72 -9.16
CA SER A 623 5.98 -0.66 -9.16
C SER A 623 6.49 0.68 -8.64
N PHE A 624 5.89 1.79 -9.08
CA PHE A 624 6.20 3.13 -8.58
C PHE A 624 6.03 3.24 -7.06
N ILE A 625 4.93 2.71 -6.51
CA ILE A 625 4.69 2.75 -5.06
C ILE A 625 5.65 1.80 -4.32
N LYS A 626 5.99 0.63 -4.88
CA LYS A 626 7.03 -0.26 -4.32
C LYS A 626 8.38 0.43 -4.21
N ASP A 627 8.78 1.15 -5.26
CA ASP A 627 10.05 1.88 -5.31
C ASP A 627 10.11 3.03 -4.29
N LEU A 628 8.95 3.59 -3.90
CA LEU A 628 8.85 4.61 -2.88
C LEU A 628 8.82 4.07 -1.45
N ASP A 629 8.46 2.81 -1.23
CA ASP A 629 8.40 2.19 0.11
C ASP A 629 9.81 1.75 0.54
N GLY A 630 10.40 2.50 1.48
CA GLY A 630 11.75 2.22 1.97
C GLY A 630 11.84 0.85 2.65
N GLY A 631 10.77 0.44 3.34
CA GLY A 631 10.70 -0.87 3.97
C GLY A 631 10.68 -2.02 2.95
N PHE A 632 10.15 -1.79 1.75
CA PHE A 632 10.22 -2.78 0.67
C PHE A 632 11.63 -2.86 0.09
N SER A 633 12.27 -1.71 -0.21
CA SER A 633 13.65 -1.69 -0.71
C SER A 633 14.62 -2.41 0.23
N GLU A 634 14.52 -2.15 1.54
CA GLU A 634 15.35 -2.84 2.53
C GLU A 634 15.13 -4.36 2.57
N ARG A 635 13.87 -4.81 2.46
CA ARG A 635 13.54 -6.24 2.39
C ARG A 635 14.12 -6.88 1.13
N VAL A 636 14.00 -6.20 -0.02
CA VAL A 636 14.56 -6.69 -1.28
C VAL A 636 16.08 -6.78 -1.21
N ASP A 637 16.76 -5.78 -0.63
CA ASP A 637 18.21 -5.82 -0.46
C ASP A 637 18.64 -6.99 0.44
N GLN A 638 17.92 -7.23 1.53
CA GLN A 638 18.15 -8.37 2.43
C GLN A 638 17.95 -9.71 1.70
N ASP A 639 16.84 -9.87 0.97
CA ASP A 639 16.54 -11.07 0.21
C ASP A 639 17.57 -11.32 -0.90
N MET A 640 18.05 -10.26 -1.57
CA MET A 640 19.07 -10.34 -2.60
C MET A 640 20.43 -10.76 -2.04
N ASP A 641 20.80 -10.26 -0.86
CA ASP A 641 22.04 -10.66 -0.20
C ASP A 641 21.97 -12.11 0.33
N GLU A 642 20.82 -12.52 0.86
CA GLU A 642 20.58 -13.93 1.23
C GLU A 642 20.66 -14.84 0.00
N PHE A 643 20.01 -14.46 -1.12
CA PHE A 643 20.05 -15.20 -2.37
C PHE A 643 21.47 -15.31 -2.94
N LYS A 644 22.23 -14.20 -3.00
CA LYS A 644 23.64 -14.22 -3.42
C LYS A 644 24.45 -15.17 -2.55
N SER A 645 24.24 -15.15 -1.23
CA SER A 645 24.97 -16.04 -0.32
C SER A 645 24.67 -17.52 -0.58
N LYS A 646 23.41 -17.87 -0.86
CA LYS A 646 22.99 -19.22 -1.25
C LYS A 646 23.62 -19.66 -2.58
N VAL A 647 23.57 -18.81 -3.60
CA VAL A 647 24.18 -19.11 -4.91
C VAL A 647 25.69 -19.28 -4.80
N VAL A 648 26.38 -18.46 -3.99
CA VAL A 648 27.82 -18.61 -3.75
C VAL A 648 28.10 -19.95 -3.07
N GLN A 649 27.34 -20.35 -2.05
CA GLN A 649 27.52 -21.65 -1.38
C GLN A 649 27.27 -22.83 -2.34
N GLU A 650 26.23 -22.78 -3.17
CA GLU A 650 25.96 -23.80 -4.17
C GLU A 650 27.11 -23.90 -5.17
N LYS A 651 27.60 -22.76 -5.68
CA LYS A 651 28.72 -22.73 -6.64
C LYS A 651 30.04 -23.18 -6.03
N GLU A 652 30.31 -22.85 -4.76
CA GLU A 652 31.47 -23.36 -4.03
C GLU A 652 31.40 -24.87 -3.87
N SER A 653 30.23 -25.42 -3.53
CA SER A 653 30.04 -26.87 -3.42
C SER A 653 30.25 -27.59 -4.77
N GLU A 654 29.76 -26.98 -5.87
CA GLU A 654 29.95 -27.46 -7.23
C GLU A 654 31.44 -27.43 -7.61
N LEU A 655 32.15 -26.35 -7.31
CA LEU A 655 33.60 -26.22 -7.55
C LEU A 655 34.41 -27.24 -6.75
N ILE A 656 34.06 -27.51 -5.49
CA ILE A 656 34.73 -28.53 -4.67
C ILE A 656 34.53 -29.90 -5.31
N SER A 657 33.29 -30.26 -5.66
CA SER A 657 33.00 -31.56 -6.30
C SER A 657 33.74 -31.74 -7.62
N LEU A 658 33.84 -30.68 -8.42
CA LEU A 658 34.55 -30.71 -9.70
C LEU A 658 36.07 -30.80 -9.49
N ARG A 659 36.61 -30.12 -8.48
CA ARG A 659 38.03 -30.22 -8.11
C ARG A 659 38.38 -31.65 -7.67
N GLU A 660 37.57 -32.27 -6.82
CA GLU A 660 37.75 -33.65 -6.38
C GLU A 660 37.68 -34.63 -7.57
N GLU A 661 36.75 -34.42 -8.51
CA GLU A 661 36.65 -35.26 -9.72
C GLU A 661 37.89 -35.10 -10.62
N LEU A 662 38.38 -33.86 -10.80
CA LEU A 662 39.59 -33.60 -11.56
C LEU A 662 40.83 -34.21 -10.88
N GLU A 663 40.95 -34.09 -9.55
CA GLU A 663 42.06 -34.67 -8.79
C GLU A 663 42.07 -36.19 -8.86
N ALA A 664 40.90 -36.84 -8.72
CA ALA A 664 40.75 -38.27 -8.91
C ALA A 664 41.13 -38.72 -10.35
N LYS A 665 40.76 -37.92 -11.36
CA LYS A 665 41.19 -38.17 -12.76
C LYS A 665 42.71 -38.03 -12.90
N TYR A 666 43.32 -37.00 -12.33
CA TYR A 666 44.77 -36.81 -12.35
C TYR A 666 45.51 -37.98 -11.68
N ASP A 667 45.05 -38.45 -10.51
CA ASP A 667 45.66 -39.58 -9.81
C ASP A 667 45.51 -40.91 -10.57
N SER A 668 44.37 -41.11 -11.24
CA SER A 668 44.16 -42.28 -12.10
C SER A 668 45.08 -42.28 -13.33
N MET A 669 45.29 -41.11 -13.97
CA MET A 669 46.22 -40.98 -15.09
C MET A 669 47.67 -41.14 -14.63
N ARG A 670 48.03 -40.55 -13.49
CA ARG A 670 49.36 -40.67 -12.90
C ARG A 670 49.71 -42.12 -12.56
N SER A 671 48.81 -42.86 -11.93
CA SER A 671 49.03 -44.28 -11.60
C SER A 671 49.18 -45.15 -12.85
N ALA A 672 48.36 -44.91 -13.88
CA ALA A 672 48.49 -45.60 -15.17
C ALA A 672 49.83 -45.32 -15.88
N ASP A 673 50.28 -44.06 -15.88
CA ASP A 673 51.58 -43.66 -16.45
C ASP A 673 52.77 -44.26 -15.68
N LEU A 674 52.64 -44.36 -14.36
CA LEU A 674 53.67 -44.93 -13.48
C LEU A 674 53.80 -46.45 -13.68
N GLU A 675 52.67 -47.15 -13.88
CA GLU A 675 52.67 -48.58 -14.26
C GLU A 675 53.29 -48.83 -15.63
N GLN A 676 52.95 -48.02 -16.64
CA GLN A 676 53.58 -48.13 -17.96
C GLN A 676 55.08 -47.85 -17.91
N SER A 677 55.49 -46.86 -17.11
CA SER A 677 56.90 -46.52 -16.91
C SER A 677 57.67 -47.62 -16.17
N LEU A 678 57.10 -48.17 -15.09
CA LEU A 678 57.69 -49.29 -14.34
C LEU A 678 57.80 -50.54 -15.21
N THR A 679 56.78 -50.83 -16.03
CA THR A 679 56.82 -51.95 -16.98
C THR A 679 57.97 -51.77 -17.97
N ARG A 680 58.16 -50.55 -18.50
CA ARG A 680 59.27 -50.23 -19.41
C ARG A 680 60.65 -50.36 -18.76
N ILE A 681 60.75 -50.01 -17.48
CA ILE A 681 61.98 -50.19 -16.67
C ILE A 681 62.22 -51.68 -16.40
N LEU A 682 61.18 -52.45 -16.05
CA LEU A 682 61.28 -53.89 -15.81
C LEU A 682 61.71 -54.64 -17.08
N TYR A 683 61.13 -54.29 -18.24
CA TYR A 683 61.54 -54.87 -19.53
C TYR A 683 63.00 -54.53 -19.86
N ARG A 684 63.50 -53.33 -19.50
CA ARG A 684 64.93 -53.01 -19.65
C ARG A 684 65.83 -53.76 -18.66
N LEU A 685 65.39 -53.96 -17.43
CA LEU A 685 66.13 -54.71 -16.39
C LEU A 685 66.21 -56.21 -16.69
N ILE A 686 65.19 -56.78 -17.34
CA ILE A 686 65.19 -58.19 -17.75
C ILE A 686 66.08 -58.43 -18.98
N ASP A 687 66.35 -57.40 -19.78
CA ASP A 687 67.09 -57.49 -21.05
C ASP A 687 68.56 -57.04 -20.95
N SER A 688 69.06 -56.64 -19.77
CA SER A 688 70.44 -56.15 -19.62
C SER A 688 71.21 -56.73 -18.42
N ASP A 689 72.14 -57.64 -18.71
CA ASP A 689 73.18 -58.18 -17.82
C ASP A 689 74.33 -57.18 -17.62
N GLN A 690 74.05 -55.96 -17.12
CA GLN A 690 75.10 -54.99 -16.78
C GLN A 690 74.88 -54.25 -15.45
N ASP A 691 76.00 -53.99 -14.78
CA ASP A 691 76.16 -53.51 -13.40
C ASP A 691 75.10 -52.52 -12.90
N ILE A 692 74.28 -53.02 -11.98
CA ILE A 692 73.20 -52.32 -11.25
C ILE A 692 73.70 -51.08 -10.49
N SER A 693 75.01 -50.98 -10.23
CA SER A 693 75.62 -49.90 -9.44
C SER A 693 75.76 -48.56 -10.17
N GLN A 694 75.80 -48.53 -11.52
CA GLN A 694 75.95 -47.28 -12.27
C GLN A 694 74.62 -46.57 -12.56
N VAL A 695 73.54 -47.33 -12.74
CA VAL A 695 72.19 -46.76 -13.00
C VAL A 695 71.57 -46.21 -11.71
N LEU A 696 71.76 -46.88 -10.57
CA LEU A 696 71.34 -46.37 -9.27
C LEU A 696 72.03 -45.04 -8.91
N ASN A 697 73.31 -44.88 -9.23
CA ASN A 697 74.03 -43.62 -9.00
C ASN A 697 73.58 -42.46 -9.92
N SER A 698 73.10 -42.75 -11.13
CA SER A 698 72.50 -41.73 -12.01
C SER A 698 71.09 -41.29 -11.59
N ILE A 699 70.39 -42.11 -10.80
CA ILE A 699 69.08 -41.76 -10.23
C ILE A 699 69.26 -41.00 -8.90
N THR A 700 70.31 -41.30 -8.11
CA THR A 700 70.56 -40.61 -6.84
C THR A 700 71.25 -39.24 -6.96
N ASN A 701 71.90 -38.93 -8.09
CA ASN A 701 72.60 -37.65 -8.30
C ASN A 701 71.82 -36.58 -9.08
N SER A 702 70.51 -36.73 -9.23
CA SER A 702 69.64 -35.66 -9.74
C SER A 702 68.56 -35.25 -8.74
N ALA A 703 68.91 -35.29 -7.45
CA ALA A 703 68.16 -34.66 -6.39
C ALA A 703 69.03 -33.57 -5.75
N GLU A 704 69.15 -32.43 -6.45
CA GLU A 704 69.44 -31.17 -5.78
C GLU A 704 68.17 -30.32 -5.86
N PRO A 705 67.67 -29.81 -4.73
CA PRO A 705 66.32 -29.27 -4.61
C PRO A 705 66.24 -27.83 -5.13
N PRO A 706 65.22 -27.47 -5.93
CA PRO A 706 64.75 -26.09 -5.94
C PRO A 706 64.03 -25.83 -4.63
N LYS A 707 64.57 -24.83 -3.92
CA LYS A 707 63.98 -24.16 -2.76
C LYS A 707 62.48 -23.91 -2.91
N GLU A 708 61.82 -24.07 -1.77
CA GLU A 708 60.49 -23.56 -1.44
C GLU A 708 60.31 -22.08 -1.81
N MET A 709 59.13 -21.78 -2.35
CA MET A 709 58.34 -20.58 -2.07
C MET A 709 56.89 -21.05 -2.16
N GLU A 710 56.33 -21.57 -1.07
CA GLU A 710 55.57 -20.78 -0.10
C GLU A 710 54.53 -19.89 -0.80
N SER A 711 53.38 -20.50 -1.09
CA SER A 711 52.11 -19.78 -1.10
C SER A 711 51.90 -19.24 0.30
N HIS A 712 52.30 -18.00 0.53
CA HIS A 712 51.87 -17.24 1.70
C HIS A 712 50.38 -16.99 1.59
N SER A 713 49.61 -17.84 2.27
CA SER A 713 48.42 -17.41 2.99
C SER A 713 48.89 -16.56 4.17
N PRO A 714 48.33 -15.37 4.42
CA PRO A 714 48.29 -14.81 5.76
C PRO A 714 47.02 -15.31 6.44
N ASP A 715 47.23 -16.05 7.52
CA ASP A 715 46.20 -16.53 8.43
C ASP A 715 45.74 -15.41 9.39
N LEU A 716 44.53 -15.63 9.89
CA LEU A 716 43.62 -14.83 10.71
C LEU A 716 44.23 -14.11 11.93
N THR A 717 43.70 -12.93 12.29
CA THR A 717 42.93 -12.72 13.55
C THR A 717 42.44 -11.27 13.75
N THR A 718 41.30 -11.20 14.41
CA THR A 718 40.43 -10.12 14.91
C THR A 718 41.10 -9.04 15.77
N GLU A 719 40.79 -7.75 15.56
CA GLU A 719 40.08 -6.85 16.51
C GLU A 719 40.01 -5.39 15.99
N ALA A 720 39.03 -4.65 16.51
CA ALA A 720 38.40 -3.42 16.03
C ALA A 720 39.28 -2.16 15.86
N GLU A 721 38.94 -1.30 14.88
CA GLU A 721 38.51 0.11 15.09
C GLU A 721 38.40 0.90 13.75
N GLU A 722 37.28 1.63 13.64
CA GLU A 722 36.98 2.85 12.84
C GLU A 722 37.13 2.87 11.30
N ILE A 723 36.01 3.20 10.64
CA ILE A 723 35.88 3.48 9.20
C ILE A 723 36.27 4.93 8.91
N PRO A 724 37.17 5.19 7.94
CA PRO A 724 37.08 6.38 7.10
C PRO A 724 36.89 6.03 5.61
N GLU A 725 36.01 6.81 4.97
CA GLU A 725 35.46 6.75 3.61
C GLU A 725 36.40 6.23 2.49
N ILE A 726 35.90 5.26 1.70
CA ILE A 726 36.55 4.77 0.47
C ILE A 726 36.19 5.67 -0.72
N LYS A 727 37.22 6.28 -1.33
CA LYS A 727 37.15 6.83 -2.70
C LYS A 727 37.31 5.69 -3.71
N GLN A 728 36.48 5.70 -4.76
CA GLN A 728 36.52 4.75 -5.87
C GLN A 728 37.86 4.81 -6.62
N ASP A 729 38.64 3.72 -6.61
CA ASP A 729 39.82 3.57 -7.46
C ASP A 729 39.40 3.00 -8.83
N LYS A 730 39.74 3.72 -9.91
CA LYS A 730 39.54 3.29 -11.30
C LYS A 730 40.44 2.10 -11.64
N VAL A 731 39.86 1.02 -12.16
CA VAL A 731 40.59 -0.13 -12.72
C VAL A 731 41.12 0.25 -14.11
N VAL A 732 42.43 0.48 -14.25
CA VAL A 732 43.08 0.73 -15.55
C VAL A 732 43.41 -0.61 -16.22
N GLN A 733 42.84 -0.88 -17.39
CA GLN A 733 43.14 -2.08 -18.18
C GLN A 733 44.56 -2.03 -18.78
N ALA A 734 45.23 -3.18 -18.83
CA ALA A 734 46.65 -3.28 -19.18
C ALA A 734 46.93 -3.09 -20.68
N GLU A 735 46.00 -3.44 -21.58
CA GLU A 735 46.17 -3.37 -23.03
C GLU A 735 45.38 -2.21 -23.67
N ALA A 736 45.80 -1.77 -24.86
CA ALA A 736 45.10 -0.72 -25.60
C ALA A 736 43.79 -1.25 -26.22
N TRP A 737 42.69 -0.50 -26.07
CA TRP A 737 41.37 -0.90 -26.56
C TRP A 737 40.54 0.30 -27.06
N ILE A 738 39.42 0.04 -27.72
CA ILE A 738 38.50 1.06 -28.25
C ILE A 738 37.07 0.77 -27.78
N GLU A 739 36.37 1.78 -27.27
CA GLU A 739 34.91 1.79 -27.10
C GLU A 739 34.26 1.83 -28.48
N THR A 740 34.05 0.64 -29.05
CA THR A 740 33.70 0.47 -30.46
C THR A 740 32.32 1.06 -30.77
N ASP A 741 31.41 1.06 -29.78
CA ASP A 741 30.07 1.64 -29.87
C ASP A 741 30.08 3.17 -30.06
N GLU A 742 31.10 3.86 -29.54
CA GLU A 742 31.28 5.32 -29.63
C GLU A 742 32.07 5.74 -30.89
N CYS A 743 32.49 4.79 -31.72
CA CYS A 743 33.31 5.07 -32.90
C CYS A 743 32.53 5.77 -34.02
N THR A 744 32.95 6.99 -34.39
CA THR A 744 32.34 7.78 -35.48
C THR A 744 32.87 7.47 -36.89
N SER A 745 33.71 6.43 -37.04
CA SER A 745 34.23 5.96 -38.34
C SER A 745 34.97 7.03 -39.18
N CYS A 746 35.72 7.93 -38.51
CA CYS A 746 36.44 9.03 -39.15
C CYS A 746 37.76 8.63 -39.88
N ASN A 747 38.18 7.36 -39.80
CA ASN A 747 39.43 6.79 -40.34
C ASN A 747 40.76 7.30 -39.73
N ASP A 748 40.77 8.37 -38.94
CA ASP A 748 42.02 9.02 -38.48
C ASP A 748 42.98 8.06 -37.72
N CYS A 749 42.44 7.15 -36.90
CA CYS A 749 43.25 6.19 -36.14
C CYS A 749 43.85 5.09 -37.04
N ILE A 750 43.09 4.62 -38.04
CA ILE A 750 43.52 3.58 -38.98
C ILE A 750 44.55 4.16 -39.97
N ASP A 751 44.37 5.40 -40.42
CA ASP A 751 45.34 6.08 -41.30
C ASP A 751 46.64 6.40 -40.56
N ALA A 752 46.55 6.77 -39.28
CA ALA A 752 47.73 7.07 -38.46
C ALA A 752 48.51 5.82 -38.03
N LEU A 753 47.83 4.72 -37.71
CA LEU A 753 48.44 3.51 -37.16
C LEU A 753 47.73 2.21 -37.63
N PRO A 754 47.82 1.85 -38.93
CA PRO A 754 47.11 0.70 -39.51
C PRO A 754 47.61 -0.66 -38.96
N ALA A 755 48.80 -0.68 -38.37
CA ALA A 755 49.35 -1.86 -37.71
C ALA A 755 48.67 -2.18 -36.37
N VAL A 756 47.92 -1.23 -35.78
CA VAL A 756 47.23 -1.39 -34.49
C VAL A 756 45.70 -1.38 -34.67
N PHE A 757 45.18 -0.49 -35.52
CA PHE A 757 43.73 -0.29 -35.69
C PHE A 757 43.24 -0.80 -37.06
N LYS A 758 42.06 -1.42 -37.08
CA LYS A 758 41.36 -1.85 -38.31
C LYS A 758 39.86 -1.75 -38.11
N TYR A 759 39.10 -1.69 -39.20
CA TYR A 759 37.64 -1.84 -39.15
C TYR A 759 37.21 -3.29 -38.91
N ASN A 760 36.18 -3.46 -38.07
CA ASN A 760 35.38 -4.68 -37.98
C ASN A 760 34.34 -4.75 -39.14
N ASP A 761 33.49 -5.77 -39.13
CA ASP A 761 32.49 -6.01 -40.18
C ASP A 761 31.40 -4.91 -40.23
N ASP A 762 31.14 -4.23 -39.12
CA ASP A 762 30.19 -3.13 -38.98
C ASP A 762 30.80 -1.75 -39.31
N LYS A 763 32.05 -1.71 -39.80
CA LYS A 763 32.84 -0.49 -40.09
C LYS A 763 33.11 0.39 -38.86
N GLN A 764 33.24 -0.20 -37.67
CA GLN A 764 33.75 0.48 -36.47
C GLN A 764 35.20 0.10 -36.19
N ALA A 765 36.00 1.04 -35.68
CA ALA A 765 37.43 0.81 -35.46
C ALA A 765 37.65 -0.08 -34.23
N VAL A 766 38.50 -1.10 -34.37
CA VAL A 766 38.92 -2.02 -33.31
C VAL A 766 40.44 -2.14 -33.25
N VAL A 767 40.99 -2.47 -32.09
CA VAL A 767 42.41 -2.82 -31.94
C VAL A 767 42.60 -4.27 -32.35
N HIS A 768 43.33 -4.51 -33.45
CA HIS A 768 43.63 -5.88 -33.91
C HIS A 768 45.01 -6.37 -33.44
N ASN A 769 45.93 -5.44 -33.17
CA ASN A 769 47.25 -5.76 -32.64
C ASN A 769 47.74 -4.65 -31.68
N PRO A 770 47.59 -4.82 -30.36
CA PRO A 770 47.97 -3.81 -29.36
C PRO A 770 49.48 -3.55 -29.31
N THR A 771 50.30 -4.45 -29.87
CA THR A 771 51.77 -4.31 -29.94
C THR A 771 52.29 -3.77 -31.28
N GLY A 772 51.38 -3.43 -32.21
CA GLY A 772 51.72 -3.02 -33.58
C GLY A 772 52.38 -1.63 -33.72
N GLY A 773 52.60 -0.89 -32.63
CA GLY A 773 53.24 0.42 -32.65
C GLY A 773 53.73 0.86 -31.27
N THR A 774 54.58 1.89 -31.24
CA THR A 774 55.12 2.49 -30.01
C THR A 774 54.01 3.14 -29.17
N TYR A 775 54.12 3.13 -27.84
CA TYR A 775 53.12 3.71 -26.94
C TYR A 775 52.84 5.18 -27.25
N ALA A 776 53.89 5.95 -27.59
CA ALA A 776 53.77 7.35 -28.01
C ALA A 776 52.80 7.57 -29.20
N LYS A 777 52.71 6.62 -30.14
CA LYS A 777 51.84 6.72 -31.32
C LYS A 777 50.40 6.33 -31.00
N ILE A 778 50.19 5.39 -30.08
CA ILE A 778 48.86 5.00 -29.61
C ILE A 778 48.23 6.15 -28.81
N VAL A 779 48.99 6.79 -27.91
CA VAL A 779 48.55 8.00 -27.19
C VAL A 779 48.23 9.14 -28.16
N ALA A 780 49.05 9.35 -29.20
CA ALA A 780 48.78 10.36 -30.21
C ALA A 780 47.54 10.06 -31.07
N ALA A 781 47.20 8.78 -31.28
CA ALA A 781 45.96 8.39 -31.94
C ALA A 781 44.73 8.64 -31.06
N ALA A 782 44.83 8.38 -29.75
CA ALA A 782 43.77 8.70 -28.79
C ALA A 782 43.48 10.21 -28.70
N GLU A 783 44.53 11.03 -28.65
CA GLU A 783 44.37 12.50 -28.65
C GLU A 783 43.75 13.07 -29.94
N LYS A 784 43.88 12.35 -31.05
CA LYS A 784 43.31 12.75 -32.35
C LYS A 784 41.93 12.19 -32.59
N CYS A 785 41.47 11.24 -31.78
CA CYS A 785 40.15 10.64 -31.96
C CYS A 785 39.06 11.67 -31.68
N PRO A 786 38.21 12.05 -32.65
CA PRO A 786 37.15 13.03 -32.44
C PRO A 786 36.12 12.58 -31.39
N ALA A 787 35.93 11.26 -31.25
CA ALA A 787 35.02 10.65 -30.29
C ALA A 787 35.69 10.34 -28.94
N ALA A 788 37.00 10.53 -28.81
CA ALA A 788 37.78 10.19 -27.61
C ALA A 788 37.64 8.73 -27.10
N CYS A 789 37.19 7.81 -27.95
CA CYS A 789 36.89 6.42 -27.61
C CYS A 789 38.08 5.44 -27.66
N ILE A 790 39.32 5.95 -27.74
CA ILE A 790 40.54 5.11 -27.79
C ILE A 790 41.24 5.19 -26.44
N HIS A 791 41.44 4.04 -25.81
CA HIS A 791 42.07 3.89 -24.50
C HIS A 791 43.47 3.29 -24.68
N PRO A 792 44.56 4.06 -24.50
CA PRO A 792 45.92 3.58 -24.77
C PRO A 792 46.43 2.47 -23.82
N GLY A 793 45.81 2.27 -22.65
CA GLY A 793 46.23 1.29 -21.66
C GLY A 793 47.62 1.59 -21.07
N LEU A 794 48.34 0.55 -20.66
CA LEU A 794 49.72 0.63 -20.17
C LEU A 794 50.74 0.44 -21.31
N PRO A 795 51.96 1.01 -21.20
CA PRO A 795 52.98 0.86 -22.21
C PRO A 795 53.52 -0.58 -22.28
N ASN A 796 53.46 -1.16 -23.49
CA ASN A 796 53.98 -2.50 -23.76
C ASN A 796 55.52 -2.59 -23.68
N ASP A 797 56.24 -1.51 -24.01
CA ASP A 797 57.70 -1.40 -23.86
C ASP A 797 58.05 -0.36 -22.78
N LYS A 798 58.58 -0.84 -21.65
CA LYS A 798 58.97 -0.02 -20.50
C LYS A 798 60.26 0.77 -20.73
N SER A 799 60.92 0.60 -21.87
CA SER A 799 62.19 1.27 -22.22
C SER A 799 62.02 2.47 -23.17
N GLU A 800 60.79 2.83 -23.55
CA GLU A 800 60.55 3.99 -24.44
C GLU A 800 60.93 5.34 -23.78
N PRO A 801 61.55 6.28 -24.53
CA PRO A 801 61.90 7.59 -24.01
C PRO A 801 60.64 8.43 -23.71
N ASN A 802 60.65 9.17 -22.60
CA ASN A 802 59.55 10.04 -22.12
C ASN A 802 58.26 9.31 -21.67
N LEU A 803 58.37 8.06 -21.21
CA LEU A 803 57.24 7.24 -20.78
C LEU A 803 56.36 7.88 -19.69
N ASP A 804 56.95 8.50 -18.66
CA ASP A 804 56.18 9.20 -17.60
C ASP A 804 55.29 10.34 -18.14
N LYS A 805 55.78 11.07 -19.14
CA LYS A 805 55.02 12.15 -19.78
C LYS A 805 53.90 11.61 -20.67
N LEU A 806 54.10 10.43 -21.27
CA LEU A 806 53.09 9.78 -22.11
C LEU A 806 51.99 9.15 -21.26
N MET A 807 52.33 8.50 -20.14
CA MET A 807 51.34 7.93 -19.21
C MET A 807 50.43 9.03 -18.65
N LYS A 808 50.99 10.18 -18.25
CA LYS A 808 50.20 11.33 -17.78
C LYS A 808 49.24 11.90 -18.83
N ARG A 809 49.57 11.77 -20.12
CA ARG A 809 48.68 12.19 -21.22
C ARG A 809 47.61 11.15 -21.51
N ALA A 810 47.96 9.87 -21.40
CA ALA A 810 47.04 8.74 -21.57
C ALA A 810 46.00 8.64 -20.44
N GLU A 811 46.32 9.12 -19.23
CA GLU A 811 45.47 9.07 -18.03
C GLU A 811 44.09 9.72 -18.22
N LYS A 812 43.94 10.67 -19.15
CA LYS A 812 42.63 11.27 -19.46
C LYS A 812 41.74 10.36 -20.33
N PHE A 813 42.35 9.38 -21.00
CA PHE A 813 41.72 8.45 -21.92
C PHE A 813 41.67 7.03 -21.36
N ASN A 814 42.32 6.73 -20.24
CA ASN A 814 42.23 5.45 -19.52
C ASN A 814 41.24 5.59 -18.35
#